data_AF-A0A379E8L5-F1
#
_entry.id   AF-A0A379E8L5-F1
#
_cell.length_a   1.000
_cell.length_b   1.000
_cell.length_c   1.000
_cell.angle_alpha   90.00
_cell.angle_beta   90.00
_cell.angle_gamma   90.00
#
_symmetry.space_group_name_H-M   'P 1'
#
loop_
_entity.id
_entity.type
_entity.pdbx_description
1 polymer ?
#
loop_
_entity_poly.entity_id
_entity_poly.type
_entity_poly.pdbx_seq_one_letter_code
_entity_poly.pdbx_strand_id
1 'polypeptide(L)'
;MKKRLTLPSIVSLLLMFMYMFSCTDVDITMPKGPKGDKGDRGLSAYEIWKEEVIAGRIIWSKDEVQINDFFRYLKGKDGKDGKDGLNPHIGDNGNWWIGDKDTGVPAKGKDGKDGKTPYVGNNGNWWIGDKDTGVPAMGKDGKSAYEVWKDYIASGDVDDPHNPGKKWDPKKNTERDFWEFLAGKTGKDGKDGKDGKTPYIGDNGNWWIGDKDTGVPAKGKDGKDGKDGLSPRIGDNGNWWIGDKDTGVPAKGKDGKSAYELWVEEVTKRCGTGNPVMDPHDPSKPWPCDKISLTDFWEYLRGKDGKDGKDGDTGIVIEHGAPNVLPLYFNGAYKEYVNPLDGSVIVQVFDKDGAKVKEGVEVQGLPGMDPNLKYTTDEKGQFKIEAKDLPRNKELKDRKGKVKIVKIKGVVTESAPNTIIPNKVLTRIKAEFIYPRQITTPDLSLASAYNSHFIVVKYKYERLLDKEWKPYPEEYPKPELKCVKVADINKAIDQSNILEGEKYAKWGITNPPAGFSDLKDAFLIIRPNVLSDAEKKGDKVMFGNLDKKLAQIKRYEWKETEEYFFSIKGEKYFYGDNPVMDEAVQIPEIYPSPWLKCAVVETKTGETNTWGEIEPDALKKFYLKYDKPESGKYVWTIRSLEPEKLLTDPKLKGNVNFRVYMTKNKNGSTGTTQIDRSYTNKPRSINFALNSTFPKNVLSVSMWINNDTKGRYTQDQERDYILEDNYFLYRVVPDYILVKEGDEYFGVKVFDNTDIWKLETGEMPVDWLD
;
A
#
# COMPACT_ATOMS: atom_id res chain seq x y z
N MET A 1 36.06 51.74 -17.62
CA MET A 1 37.55 51.80 -17.59
C MET A 1 38.12 50.38 -17.63
N LYS A 2 39.35 50.17 -18.11
CA LYS A 2 40.07 48.87 -18.00
C LYS A 2 40.96 48.84 -16.75
N LYS A 3 40.90 47.78 -15.95
CA LYS A 3 41.93 47.20 -15.05
C LYS A 3 41.32 45.92 -14.45
N ARG A 4 41.69 44.72 -14.91
CA ARG A 4 42.87 43.93 -14.48
C ARG A 4 42.87 43.62 -12.98
N LEU A 5 42.36 42.44 -12.62
CA LEU A 5 42.89 41.70 -11.45
C LEU A 5 44.31 41.22 -11.78
N THR A 6 45.09 40.90 -10.74
CA THR A 6 46.51 40.53 -10.82
C THR A 6 46.75 39.06 -10.47
N LEU A 7 47.95 38.57 -10.80
CA LEU A 7 48.30 37.14 -10.87
C LEU A 7 48.07 36.24 -9.63
N PRO A 8 48.19 36.69 -8.36
CA PRO A 8 48.14 35.76 -7.21
C PRO A 8 46.86 34.92 -7.13
N SER A 9 45.71 35.47 -7.51
CA SER A 9 44.41 34.78 -7.40
C SER A 9 44.20 33.66 -8.43
N ILE A 10 45.05 33.56 -9.46
CA ILE A 10 44.92 32.53 -10.51
C ILE A 10 45.61 31.22 -10.09
N VAL A 11 46.68 31.31 -9.29
CA VAL A 11 47.45 30.13 -8.85
C VAL A 11 46.64 29.28 -7.86
N SER A 12 45.89 29.90 -6.95
CA SER A 12 45.02 29.17 -6.00
C SER A 12 43.78 28.53 -6.65
N LEU A 13 43.36 28.95 -7.85
CA LEU A 13 42.29 28.26 -8.59
C LEU A 13 42.83 27.08 -9.41
N LEU A 14 44.05 27.17 -9.94
CA LEU A 14 44.66 26.09 -10.74
C LEU A 14 45.18 24.93 -9.88
N LEU A 15 45.61 25.18 -8.63
CA LEU A 15 46.00 24.12 -7.70
C LEU A 15 44.82 23.31 -7.12
N MET A 16 43.57 23.74 -7.34
CA MET A 16 42.37 22.95 -7.04
C MET A 16 41.89 22.08 -8.22
N PHE A 17 42.58 22.12 -9.36
CA PHE A 17 42.26 21.36 -10.58
C PHE A 17 43.28 20.25 -10.92
N MET A 18 44.11 19.85 -9.95
CA MET A 18 45.09 18.75 -10.08
C MET A 18 44.85 17.60 -9.09
N TYR A 19 43.59 17.19 -8.93
CA TYR A 19 43.26 15.87 -8.37
C TYR A 19 42.32 15.13 -9.32
N MET A 20 42.63 13.84 -9.53
CA MET A 20 41.85 12.85 -10.29
C MET A 20 41.67 13.11 -11.80
N PHE A 21 42.73 12.82 -12.57
CA PHE A 21 42.58 12.22 -13.90
C PHE A 21 43.39 10.90 -13.99
N SER A 22 42.87 9.89 -13.30
CA SER A 22 43.12 8.48 -13.63
C SER A 22 41.77 7.87 -13.96
N CYS A 23 41.50 7.61 -15.24
CA CYS A 23 40.18 7.17 -15.70
C CYS A 23 39.90 5.72 -15.30
N THR A 24 39.47 5.51 -14.06
CA THR A 24 38.88 4.26 -13.58
C THR A 24 37.52 4.48 -12.91
N ASP A 25 36.72 5.39 -13.48
CA ASP A 25 35.30 5.49 -13.14
C ASP A 25 34.48 4.45 -13.88
N VAL A 26 34.46 3.26 -13.27
CA VAL A 26 33.35 2.31 -13.38
C VAL A 26 32.17 2.90 -12.61
N ASP A 27 31.55 3.94 -13.18
CA ASP A 27 30.33 4.52 -12.63
C ASP A 27 29.17 3.56 -12.92
N ILE A 28 28.87 2.69 -11.95
CA ILE A 28 27.68 1.88 -11.97
C ILE A 28 26.65 2.58 -11.09
N THR A 29 25.57 3.02 -11.72
CA THR A 29 24.39 3.54 -11.05
C THR A 29 23.19 2.69 -11.45
N MET A 30 22.30 2.39 -10.49
CA MET A 30 20.95 1.96 -10.87
C MET A 30 20.11 3.20 -11.15
N PRO A 31 19.44 3.29 -12.32
CA PRO A 31 18.52 4.38 -12.59
C PRO A 31 17.37 4.35 -11.59
N LYS A 32 17.13 5.49 -10.94
CA LYS A 32 16.07 5.64 -9.94
C LYS A 32 14.72 5.70 -10.63
N GLY A 33 14.00 4.56 -10.61
CA GLY A 33 12.68 4.45 -11.23
C GLY A 33 11.67 5.48 -10.69
N PRO A 34 10.70 5.93 -11.51
CA PRO A 34 9.60 6.74 -11.02
C PRO A 34 8.80 5.95 -9.98
N LYS A 35 8.21 6.66 -9.03
CA LYS A 35 7.28 6.07 -8.07
C LYS A 35 6.00 5.65 -8.80
N GLY A 36 5.87 4.36 -9.12
CA GLY A 36 4.59 3.77 -9.53
C GLY A 36 3.55 3.92 -8.42
N ASP A 37 2.28 3.99 -8.80
CA ASP A 37 1.18 4.08 -7.84
C ASP A 37 0.85 2.68 -7.27
N LYS A 38 -0.05 2.62 -6.28
CA LYS A 38 -0.43 1.35 -5.63
C LYS A 38 -1.14 0.41 -6.61
N GLY A 39 -0.37 -0.45 -7.28
CA GLY A 39 -0.87 -1.50 -8.16
C GLY A 39 0.14 -1.97 -9.20
N ASP A 40 1.13 -1.14 -9.53
CA ASP A 40 2.04 -1.41 -10.64
C ASP A 40 3.01 -2.56 -10.36
N ARG A 41 3.28 -3.36 -11.40
CA ARG A 41 4.32 -4.40 -11.37
C ARG A 41 5.68 -3.73 -11.19
N GLY A 42 6.52 -4.31 -10.32
CA GLY A 42 7.94 -4.00 -10.37
C GLY A 42 8.53 -4.75 -11.56
N LEU A 43 9.07 -4.01 -12.53
CA LEU A 43 9.91 -4.56 -13.60
C LEU A 43 11.05 -5.41 -13.00
N SER A 44 11.45 -6.47 -13.69
CA SER A 44 12.66 -7.21 -13.32
C SER A 44 13.91 -6.35 -13.52
N ALA A 45 15.01 -6.71 -12.86
CA ALA A 45 16.28 -6.00 -13.03
C ALA A 45 16.77 -5.96 -14.50
N TYR A 46 16.41 -6.98 -15.30
CA TYR A 46 16.67 -7.03 -16.74
C TYR A 46 15.84 -5.99 -17.52
N GLU A 47 14.55 -5.88 -17.21
CA GLU A 47 13.63 -4.96 -17.91
C GLU A 47 13.96 -3.50 -17.58
N ILE A 48 14.21 -3.18 -16.30
CA ILE A 48 14.67 -1.84 -15.87
C ILE A 48 15.95 -1.44 -16.61
N TRP A 49 16.93 -2.35 -16.65
CA TRP A 49 18.17 -2.12 -17.36
C TRP A 49 17.93 -1.85 -18.86
N LYS A 50 17.14 -2.71 -19.51
CA LYS A 50 16.84 -2.64 -20.94
C LYS A 50 16.15 -1.32 -21.32
N GLU A 51 15.13 -0.91 -20.57
CA GLU A 51 14.44 0.36 -20.83
C GLU A 51 15.38 1.55 -20.67
N GLU A 52 16.24 1.55 -19.65
CA GLU A 52 17.12 2.68 -19.35
C GLU A 52 18.36 2.74 -20.26
N VAL A 53 18.77 1.61 -20.85
CA VAL A 53 19.67 1.55 -22.01
C VAL A 53 19.00 2.16 -23.24
N ILE A 54 17.76 1.76 -23.56
CA ILE A 54 17.02 2.28 -24.72
C ILE A 54 16.74 3.79 -24.57
N ALA A 55 16.44 4.25 -23.36
CA ALA A 55 16.33 5.68 -23.01
C ALA A 55 17.68 6.42 -23.12
N GLY A 56 18.82 5.71 -23.09
CA GLY A 56 20.17 6.29 -23.11
C GLY A 56 20.62 6.86 -21.76
N ARG A 57 19.99 6.46 -20.66
CA ARG A 57 20.39 6.81 -19.29
C ARG A 57 21.46 5.86 -18.73
N ILE A 58 21.47 4.60 -19.19
CA ILE A 58 22.61 3.69 -19.02
C ILE A 58 23.46 3.71 -20.31
N ILE A 59 24.78 3.87 -20.19
CA ILE A 59 25.72 4.01 -21.32
C ILE A 59 26.07 2.64 -21.94
N TRP A 60 25.05 1.94 -22.44
CA TRP A 60 25.17 0.65 -23.15
C TRP A 60 24.93 0.79 -24.65
N SER A 61 25.18 -0.26 -25.43
CA SER A 61 24.77 -0.30 -26.84
C SER A 61 23.26 -0.59 -26.94
N LYS A 62 22.49 0.26 -27.62
CA LYS A 62 21.02 0.10 -27.69
C LYS A 62 20.58 -1.14 -28.48
N ASP A 63 21.50 -1.71 -29.27
CA ASP A 63 21.29 -2.92 -30.07
C ASP A 63 21.65 -4.21 -29.30
N GLU A 64 22.43 -4.10 -28.21
CA GLU A 64 22.84 -5.22 -27.34
C GLU A 64 21.96 -5.28 -26.09
N VAL A 65 20.65 -5.48 -26.25
CA VAL A 65 19.66 -5.46 -25.16
C VAL A 65 18.95 -6.80 -24.93
N GLN A 66 19.68 -7.91 -25.05
CA GLN A 66 19.17 -9.25 -24.71
C GLN A 66 19.61 -9.71 -23.32
N ILE A 67 19.09 -10.86 -22.85
CA ILE A 67 19.35 -11.39 -21.50
C ILE A 67 20.85 -11.69 -21.30
N ASN A 68 21.55 -12.14 -22.34
CA ASN A 68 23.00 -12.36 -22.30
C ASN A 68 23.78 -11.04 -22.15
N ASP A 69 23.27 -9.94 -22.70
CA ASP A 69 23.86 -8.62 -22.60
C ASP A 69 23.59 -7.97 -21.24
N PHE A 70 22.47 -8.31 -20.60
CA PHE A 70 22.22 -7.99 -19.19
C PHE A 70 23.18 -8.76 -18.27
N PHE A 71 23.47 -10.03 -18.54
CA PHE A 71 24.52 -10.78 -17.84
C PHE A 71 25.93 -10.24 -18.11
N ARG A 72 26.19 -9.66 -19.30
CA ARG A 72 27.41 -8.86 -19.53
C ARG A 72 27.38 -7.62 -18.64
N TYR A 73 26.30 -6.84 -18.64
CA TYR A 73 26.18 -5.62 -17.82
C TYR A 73 26.37 -5.85 -16.32
N LEU A 74 25.82 -6.94 -15.77
CA LEU A 74 26.04 -7.34 -14.37
C LEU A 74 27.50 -7.75 -14.06
N LYS A 75 28.36 -7.91 -15.07
CA LYS A 75 29.81 -8.11 -14.96
C LYS A 75 30.64 -6.88 -15.39
N GLY A 76 29.98 -5.75 -15.68
CA GLY A 76 30.60 -4.59 -16.35
C GLY A 76 30.58 -4.69 -17.87
N LYS A 77 30.55 -3.55 -18.57
CA LYS A 77 30.23 -3.49 -20.01
C LYS A 77 31.13 -4.32 -20.90
N ASP A 78 32.41 -4.22 -20.62
CA ASP A 78 33.39 -5.23 -20.94
C ASP A 78 33.63 -5.94 -19.61
N GLY A 79 33.39 -7.26 -19.55
CA GLY A 79 33.61 -8.03 -18.34
C GLY A 79 35.10 -7.93 -18.00
N LYS A 80 35.44 -7.24 -16.91
CA LYS A 80 36.82 -6.76 -16.73
C LYS A 80 37.75 -7.89 -16.33
N ASP A 81 38.41 -8.45 -17.33
CA ASP A 81 39.72 -9.09 -17.22
C ASP A 81 40.56 -8.32 -16.19
N GLY A 82 41.13 -9.05 -15.22
CA GLY A 82 41.97 -8.45 -14.20
C GLY A 82 43.16 -7.75 -14.83
N LYS A 83 43.13 -6.40 -14.86
CA LYS A 83 44.03 -5.49 -15.63
C LYS A 83 45.33 -6.15 -16.08
N ASP A 84 45.53 -6.28 -17.39
CA ASP A 84 46.72 -6.89 -17.99
C ASP A 84 48.02 -6.42 -17.32
N GLY A 85 48.95 -7.37 -17.09
CA GLY A 85 50.27 -7.05 -16.56
C GLY A 85 51.02 -6.11 -17.50
N LEU A 86 51.57 -5.01 -16.97
CA LEU A 86 52.26 -4.00 -17.79
C LEU A 86 53.39 -4.64 -18.59
N ASN A 87 53.42 -4.41 -19.90
CA ASN A 87 54.35 -5.06 -20.81
C ASN A 87 55.69 -4.31 -20.93
N PRO A 88 56.83 -5.03 -21.03
CA PRO A 88 58.10 -4.43 -21.39
C PRO A 88 58.15 -4.06 -22.87
N HIS A 89 58.64 -2.86 -23.18
CA HIS A 89 58.93 -2.41 -24.55
C HIS A 89 60.20 -1.54 -24.59
N ILE A 90 60.74 -1.29 -25.78
CA ILE A 90 61.88 -0.38 -25.97
C ILE A 90 61.32 1.01 -26.33
N GLY A 91 61.65 2.03 -25.53
CA GLY A 91 61.25 3.41 -25.81
C GLY A 91 62.23 4.12 -26.75
N ASP A 92 61.83 5.29 -27.27
CA ASP A 92 62.61 6.08 -28.26
C ASP A 92 64.03 6.45 -27.79
N ASN A 93 64.29 6.43 -26.48
CA ASN A 93 65.60 6.68 -25.87
C ASN A 93 66.52 5.43 -25.79
N GLY A 94 66.07 4.27 -26.28
CA GLY A 94 66.82 3.01 -26.28
C GLY A 94 66.85 2.26 -24.95
N ASN A 95 66.10 2.72 -23.94
CA ASN A 95 65.90 2.01 -22.68
C ASN A 95 64.73 1.01 -22.78
N TRP A 96 64.71 0.04 -21.87
CA TRP A 96 63.50 -0.70 -21.53
C TRP A 96 62.54 0.17 -20.70
N TRP A 97 61.28 0.18 -21.11
CA TRP A 97 60.13 0.74 -20.43
C TRP A 97 59.17 -0.39 -20.05
N ILE A 98 58.41 -0.25 -18.96
CA ILE A 98 57.38 -1.22 -18.54
C ILE A 98 56.08 -0.46 -18.32
N GLY A 99 55.14 -0.54 -19.28
CA GLY A 99 54.13 0.50 -19.45
C GLY A 99 54.80 1.88 -19.57
N ASP A 100 54.17 2.92 -19.03
CA ASP A 100 54.63 4.33 -19.12
C ASP A 100 55.86 4.67 -18.23
N LYS A 101 56.62 3.66 -17.77
CA LYS A 101 57.74 3.82 -16.82
C LYS A 101 59.07 3.42 -17.46
N ASP A 102 59.94 4.40 -17.73
CA ASP A 102 61.35 4.15 -18.03
C ASP A 102 62.04 3.46 -16.84
N THR A 103 62.78 2.38 -17.10
CA THR A 103 63.52 1.63 -16.08
C THR A 103 64.95 2.12 -15.88
N GLY A 104 65.43 2.99 -16.78
CA GLY A 104 66.81 3.48 -16.87
C GLY A 104 67.82 2.42 -17.32
N VAL A 105 67.36 1.30 -17.89
CA VAL A 105 68.21 0.19 -18.33
C VAL A 105 68.24 0.13 -19.86
N PRO A 106 69.39 0.33 -20.52
CA PRO A 106 69.51 0.21 -21.98
C PRO A 106 69.10 -1.17 -22.48
N ALA A 107 68.28 -1.22 -23.53
CA ALA A 107 67.82 -2.48 -24.12
C ALA A 107 68.91 -3.18 -24.95
N LYS A 108 69.83 -2.41 -25.52
CA LYS A 108 70.96 -2.90 -26.31
C LYS A 108 72.25 -2.91 -25.48
N GLY A 109 73.01 -4.01 -25.56
CA GLY A 109 74.34 -4.11 -24.96
C GLY A 109 75.37 -3.23 -25.67
N LYS A 110 76.47 -2.91 -24.99
CA LYS A 110 77.65 -2.30 -25.63
C LYS A 110 78.49 -3.37 -26.30
N ASP A 111 79.00 -3.03 -27.48
CA ASP A 111 79.65 -3.86 -28.50
C ASP A 111 80.21 -5.22 -28.02
N GLY A 112 79.67 -6.30 -28.59
CA GLY A 112 80.13 -7.67 -28.35
C GLY A 112 79.49 -8.39 -27.16
N LYS A 113 78.45 -7.82 -26.52
CA LYS A 113 77.63 -8.49 -25.50
C LYS A 113 76.14 -8.23 -25.70
N ASP A 114 75.34 -9.24 -25.36
CA ASP A 114 73.88 -9.19 -25.43
C ASP A 114 73.28 -8.10 -24.51
N GLY A 115 72.10 -7.58 -24.86
CA GLY A 115 71.34 -6.68 -24.01
C GLY A 115 70.73 -7.40 -22.79
N LYS A 116 70.50 -6.67 -21.68
CA LYS A 116 69.76 -7.24 -20.55
C LYS A 116 68.28 -7.37 -20.94
N THR A 117 67.76 -8.58 -20.94
CA THR A 117 66.35 -8.87 -21.28
C THR A 117 65.47 -8.82 -20.02
N PRO A 118 64.23 -8.29 -20.09
CA PRO A 118 63.27 -8.35 -19.00
C PRO A 118 62.78 -9.79 -18.74
N TYR A 119 62.64 -10.14 -17.47
CA TYR A 119 62.04 -11.38 -16.98
C TYR A 119 61.22 -11.08 -15.72
N VAL A 120 60.69 -12.09 -15.04
CA VAL A 120 59.92 -11.89 -13.79
C VAL A 120 60.61 -12.58 -12.61
N GLY A 121 60.67 -11.92 -11.46
CA GLY A 121 61.25 -12.48 -10.24
C GLY A 121 60.28 -13.41 -9.50
N ASN A 122 60.81 -14.24 -8.61
CA ASN A 122 60.03 -15.15 -7.75
C ASN A 122 59.02 -14.42 -6.83
N ASN A 123 59.09 -13.09 -6.75
CA ASN A 123 58.14 -12.22 -6.04
C ASN A 123 57.00 -11.67 -6.93
N GLY A 124 56.95 -12.02 -8.21
CA GLY A 124 55.89 -11.61 -9.15
C GLY A 124 56.16 -10.29 -9.90
N ASN A 125 57.25 -9.58 -9.61
CA ASN A 125 57.63 -8.33 -10.26
C ASN A 125 58.48 -8.56 -11.51
N TRP A 126 58.42 -7.67 -12.51
CA TRP A 126 59.41 -7.59 -13.59
C TRP A 126 60.81 -7.23 -13.06
N TRP A 127 61.83 -7.88 -13.61
CA TRP A 127 63.27 -7.66 -13.37
C TRP A 127 63.99 -7.47 -14.72
N ILE A 128 65.13 -6.76 -14.75
CA ILE A 128 65.92 -6.57 -15.98
C ILE A 128 67.40 -6.86 -15.70
N GLY A 129 67.80 -8.12 -15.94
CA GLY A 129 68.93 -8.72 -15.24
C GLY A 129 68.74 -8.62 -13.73
N ASP A 130 69.83 -8.49 -13.00
CA ASP A 130 69.95 -8.58 -11.53
C ASP A 130 69.25 -7.45 -10.71
N LYS A 131 68.26 -6.76 -11.28
CA LYS A 131 67.56 -5.58 -10.72
C LYS A 131 66.04 -5.76 -10.79
N ASP A 132 65.39 -5.80 -9.62
CA ASP A 132 63.93 -5.67 -9.49
C ASP A 132 63.47 -4.28 -9.97
N THR A 133 62.36 -4.21 -10.71
CA THR A 133 61.74 -2.95 -11.13
C THR A 133 60.62 -2.47 -10.20
N GLY A 134 60.16 -3.33 -9.29
CA GLY A 134 59.04 -3.11 -8.38
C GLY A 134 57.66 -3.11 -9.05
N VAL A 135 57.56 -3.61 -10.29
CA VAL A 135 56.32 -3.59 -11.10
C VAL A 135 55.76 -5.01 -11.24
N PRO A 136 54.58 -5.33 -10.67
CA PRO A 136 53.94 -6.64 -10.85
C PRO A 136 53.70 -6.99 -12.32
N ALA A 137 53.92 -8.25 -12.67
CA ALA A 137 53.91 -8.73 -14.06
C ALA A 137 52.71 -9.60 -14.45
N MET A 138 51.85 -10.01 -13.50
CA MET A 138 50.55 -10.62 -13.81
C MET A 138 49.39 -9.64 -13.62
N GLY A 139 48.27 -9.94 -14.27
CA GLY A 139 47.04 -9.18 -14.14
C GLY A 139 46.30 -9.35 -12.80
N LYS A 140 45.35 -8.45 -12.56
CA LYS A 140 44.76 -8.19 -11.24
C LYS A 140 43.38 -8.86 -11.07
N ASP A 141 43.33 -10.19 -10.89
CA ASP A 141 42.15 -11.09 -10.68
C ASP A 141 40.90 -10.42 -10.08
N GLY A 142 39.68 -10.72 -10.58
CA GLY A 142 38.46 -10.05 -10.12
C GLY A 142 37.78 -10.69 -8.89
N LYS A 143 37.37 -9.85 -7.93
CA LYS A 143 36.46 -10.19 -6.81
C LYS A 143 35.19 -10.87 -7.29
N SER A 144 34.67 -11.79 -6.47
CA SER A 144 33.30 -12.30 -6.62
C SER A 144 32.25 -11.23 -6.24
N ALA A 145 31.01 -11.42 -6.73
CA ALA A 145 29.89 -10.53 -6.42
C ALA A 145 29.60 -10.43 -4.90
N TYR A 146 29.87 -11.50 -4.14
CA TYR A 146 29.75 -11.51 -2.68
C TYR A 146 30.78 -10.60 -2.01
N GLU A 147 32.03 -10.62 -2.46
CA GLU A 147 33.10 -9.78 -1.90
C GLU A 147 32.90 -8.29 -2.23
N VAL A 148 32.43 -7.97 -3.44
CA VAL A 148 32.05 -6.60 -3.82
C VAL A 148 30.89 -6.10 -2.95
N TRP A 149 29.86 -6.92 -2.74
CA TRP A 149 28.75 -6.58 -1.85
C TRP A 149 29.19 -6.41 -0.39
N LYS A 150 30.08 -7.27 0.10
CA LYS A 150 30.56 -7.26 1.50
C LYS A 150 31.31 -5.96 1.82
N ASP A 151 32.11 -5.47 0.88
CA ASP A 151 32.77 -4.16 1.00
C ASP A 151 31.78 -2.98 0.89
N TYR A 152 30.72 -3.11 0.08
CA TYR A 152 29.68 -2.09 -0.05
C TYR A 152 28.92 -1.87 1.26
N ILE A 153 28.42 -2.94 1.90
CA ILE A 153 27.69 -2.83 3.17
C ILE A 153 28.58 -2.44 4.37
N ALA A 154 29.90 -2.67 4.29
CA ALA A 154 30.84 -2.27 5.34
C ALA A 154 30.89 -0.74 5.57
N SER A 155 30.35 0.06 4.65
CA SER A 155 30.24 1.51 4.76
C SER A 155 29.27 2.01 5.85
N GLY A 156 28.25 1.23 6.23
CA GLY A 156 27.17 1.68 7.12
C GLY A 156 26.04 2.48 6.47
N ASP A 157 26.26 3.00 5.26
CA ASP A 157 25.33 3.89 4.55
C ASP A 157 24.49 3.20 3.46
N VAL A 158 24.57 1.88 3.33
CA VAL A 158 23.72 1.10 2.41
C VAL A 158 22.29 1.02 2.94
N ASP A 159 21.30 1.39 2.13
CA ASP A 159 19.89 1.26 2.49
C ASP A 159 19.43 -0.23 2.49
N ASP A 160 18.52 -0.57 3.39
CA ASP A 160 17.93 -1.91 3.50
C ASP A 160 16.89 -2.13 2.38
N PRO A 161 17.11 -3.06 1.44
CA PRO A 161 16.22 -3.28 0.29
C PRO A 161 14.83 -3.81 0.70
N HIS A 162 14.68 -4.34 1.92
CA HIS A 162 13.41 -4.83 2.48
C HIS A 162 12.72 -3.82 3.39
N ASN A 163 13.43 -2.79 3.87
CA ASN A 163 12.90 -1.75 4.74
C ASN A 163 13.22 -0.33 4.24
N PRO A 164 12.49 0.18 3.22
CA PRO A 164 12.73 1.51 2.66
C PRO A 164 12.79 2.62 3.73
N GLY A 165 13.92 3.33 3.78
CA GLY A 165 14.19 4.38 4.78
C GLY A 165 14.97 3.91 6.02
N LYS A 166 15.45 2.66 6.06
CA LYS A 166 16.44 2.17 7.03
C LYS A 166 17.75 1.82 6.32
N LYS A 167 18.84 1.75 7.09
CA LYS A 167 20.13 1.20 6.64
C LYS A 167 20.24 -0.30 6.92
N TRP A 168 20.93 -1.02 6.05
CA TRP A 168 21.36 -2.40 6.26
C TRP A 168 22.41 -2.45 7.38
N ASP A 169 22.34 -3.43 8.28
CA ASP A 169 23.36 -3.58 9.33
C ASP A 169 24.67 -4.12 8.70
N PRO A 170 25.82 -3.41 8.78
CA PRO A 170 27.11 -3.90 8.28
C PRO A 170 27.57 -5.23 8.89
N LYS A 171 26.95 -5.67 10.00
CA LYS A 171 27.20 -6.97 10.64
C LYS A 171 26.43 -8.12 9.98
N LYS A 172 25.34 -7.84 9.25
CA LYS A 172 24.70 -8.78 8.31
C LYS A 172 25.56 -8.89 7.05
N ASN A 173 26.71 -9.56 7.16
CA ASN A 173 27.70 -9.65 6.08
C ASN A 173 28.07 -11.09 5.67
N THR A 174 27.26 -12.08 6.01
CA THR A 174 27.47 -13.48 5.61
C THR A 174 26.97 -13.76 4.17
N GLU A 175 27.33 -14.92 3.63
CA GLU A 175 26.80 -15.41 2.33
C GLU A 175 25.27 -15.53 2.35
N ARG A 176 24.65 -15.83 3.50
CA ARG A 176 23.20 -15.80 3.68
C ARG A 176 22.64 -14.38 3.53
N ASP A 177 23.27 -13.42 4.21
CA ASP A 177 22.85 -12.01 4.18
C ASP A 177 22.99 -11.42 2.76
N PHE A 178 23.98 -11.87 1.99
CA PHE A 178 24.15 -11.53 0.57
C PHE A 178 22.99 -12.00 -0.29
N TRP A 179 22.55 -13.26 -0.14
CA TRP A 179 21.37 -13.75 -0.86
C TRP A 179 20.07 -13.10 -0.37
N GLU A 180 19.97 -12.75 0.92
CA GLU A 180 18.87 -11.96 1.46
C GLU A 180 18.83 -10.56 0.82
N PHE A 181 19.99 -9.91 0.65
CA PHE A 181 20.11 -8.58 0.04
C PHE A 181 19.84 -8.55 -1.48
N LEU A 182 20.16 -9.63 -2.21
CA LEU A 182 19.95 -9.70 -3.67
C LEU A 182 18.48 -9.97 -4.07
N ALA A 183 17.62 -10.38 -3.14
CA ALA A 183 16.18 -10.50 -3.38
C ALA A 183 15.53 -9.13 -3.61
N GLY A 184 14.48 -9.07 -4.44
CA GLY A 184 13.85 -7.82 -4.88
C GLY A 184 13.23 -6.97 -3.76
N LYS A 185 13.04 -5.65 -3.93
CA LYS A 185 13.03 -4.91 -5.21
C LYS A 185 14.20 -3.91 -5.39
N THR A 186 15.31 -4.42 -5.93
CA THR A 186 16.28 -3.76 -6.84
C THR A 186 17.02 -2.48 -6.37
N GLY A 187 18.34 -2.62 -6.11
CA GLY A 187 19.30 -1.65 -5.50
C GLY A 187 19.86 -0.49 -6.36
N LYS A 188 21.19 -0.28 -6.55
CA LYS A 188 22.47 -1.04 -6.34
C LYS A 188 23.54 -0.12 -5.63
N ASP A 189 24.90 -0.13 -5.68
CA ASP A 189 25.98 -0.51 -6.65
C ASP A 189 27.42 -0.53 -6.00
N GLY A 190 28.52 -0.91 -6.71
CA GLY A 190 29.93 -0.89 -6.19
C GLY A 190 31.08 -1.23 -7.19
N LYS A 191 32.39 -1.16 -6.78
CA LYS A 191 33.65 -1.28 -7.61
C LYS A 191 34.72 -2.35 -7.12
N ASP A 192 35.84 -2.59 -7.87
CA ASP A 192 36.59 -3.91 -8.03
C ASP A 192 38.09 -4.13 -7.53
N GLY A 193 38.70 -5.35 -7.76
CA GLY A 193 40.14 -5.80 -7.57
C GLY A 193 40.35 -7.35 -7.29
N LYS A 194 41.47 -8.10 -6.99
CA LYS A 194 42.98 -8.24 -7.27
C LYS A 194 43.51 -9.69 -6.84
N ASP A 195 44.60 -10.46 -7.20
CA ASP A 195 45.68 -10.62 -8.28
C ASP A 195 46.65 -11.89 -8.17
N GLY A 196 47.57 -12.20 -9.15
CA GLY A 196 48.35 -13.51 -9.31
C GLY A 196 49.88 -13.59 -9.77
N LYS A 197 50.36 -14.69 -10.43
CA LYS A 197 51.81 -15.21 -10.57
C LYS A 197 52.47 -15.39 -12.00
N THR A 198 53.78 -15.75 -12.12
CA THR A 198 54.65 -15.48 -13.33
C THR A 198 55.98 -16.32 -13.60
N PRO A 199 56.79 -16.06 -14.69
CA PRO A 199 57.98 -16.84 -15.21
C PRO A 199 59.42 -16.69 -14.65
N TYR A 200 60.32 -17.66 -14.94
CA TYR A 200 61.80 -17.66 -14.71
C TYR A 200 62.64 -18.37 -15.82
N ILE A 201 63.97 -18.55 -15.65
CA ILE A 201 64.86 -19.38 -16.50
C ILE A 201 65.50 -20.49 -15.65
N GLY A 202 65.40 -21.75 -16.09
CA GLY A 202 65.94 -22.91 -15.37
C GLY A 202 67.40 -23.24 -15.71
N ASP A 203 68.03 -24.06 -14.85
CA ASP A 203 69.47 -24.44 -14.96
C ASP A 203 69.84 -25.16 -16.27
N ASN A 204 68.85 -25.67 -17.00
CA ASN A 204 69.01 -26.26 -18.33
C ASN A 204 69.09 -25.22 -19.47
N GLY A 205 68.98 -23.93 -19.17
CA GLY A 205 69.04 -22.83 -20.14
C GLY A 205 67.72 -22.54 -20.86
N ASN A 206 66.60 -23.16 -20.45
CA ASN A 206 65.26 -22.88 -20.98
C ASN A 206 64.49 -21.86 -20.13
N TRP A 207 63.51 -21.18 -20.75
CA TRP A 207 62.47 -20.43 -20.03
C TRP A 207 61.45 -21.36 -19.35
N TRP A 208 60.97 -20.96 -18.17
CA TRP A 208 59.99 -21.68 -17.32
C TRP A 208 58.87 -20.72 -16.89
N ILE A 209 57.64 -21.21 -16.66
CA ILE A 209 56.52 -20.39 -16.17
C ILE A 209 55.83 -21.06 -14.97
N GLY A 210 55.84 -20.39 -13.80
CA GLY A 210 55.56 -21.08 -12.54
C GLY A 210 56.50 -22.28 -12.41
N ASP A 211 55.95 -23.47 -12.17
CA ASP A 211 56.70 -24.72 -12.02
C ASP A 211 56.87 -25.52 -13.35
N LYS A 212 56.72 -24.87 -14.53
CA LYS A 212 56.62 -25.54 -15.86
C LYS A 212 57.69 -25.08 -16.86
N ASP A 213 58.58 -25.98 -17.31
CA ASP A 213 59.49 -25.74 -18.45
C ASP A 213 58.71 -25.49 -19.75
N THR A 214 59.15 -24.53 -20.57
CA THR A 214 58.55 -24.20 -21.87
C THR A 214 59.25 -24.87 -23.06
N GLY A 215 60.44 -25.44 -22.85
CA GLY A 215 61.30 -25.96 -23.91
C GLY A 215 61.73 -24.87 -24.91
N VAL A 216 62.00 -23.65 -24.42
CA VAL A 216 62.51 -22.52 -25.22
C VAL A 216 63.90 -22.12 -24.69
N PRO A 217 64.99 -22.40 -25.43
CA PRO A 217 66.32 -21.95 -25.04
C PRO A 217 66.40 -20.43 -24.96
N ALA A 218 66.97 -19.92 -23.87
CA ALA A 218 67.04 -18.48 -23.60
C ALA A 218 68.18 -17.74 -24.35
N LYS A 219 68.98 -18.45 -25.16
CA LYS A 219 70.13 -17.87 -25.89
C LYS A 219 70.24 -18.40 -27.33
N GLY A 220 70.60 -17.51 -28.26
CA GLY A 220 70.96 -17.84 -29.64
C GLY A 220 72.38 -18.39 -29.81
N LYS A 221 72.73 -18.78 -31.04
CA LYS A 221 74.11 -19.11 -31.46
C LYS A 221 74.75 -17.91 -32.15
N ASP A 222 76.04 -17.72 -31.92
CA ASP A 222 76.76 -16.48 -32.26
C ASP A 222 76.83 -16.19 -33.77
N GLY A 223 76.66 -14.93 -34.13
CA GLY A 223 76.74 -14.38 -35.49
C GLY A 223 76.82 -12.86 -35.45
N LYS A 224 77.35 -12.21 -36.50
CA LYS A 224 77.54 -10.75 -36.50
C LYS A 224 76.21 -9.99 -36.53
N ASP A 225 76.25 -8.80 -35.93
CA ASP A 225 75.12 -7.94 -35.57
C ASP A 225 74.06 -8.67 -34.74
N GLY A 226 74.24 -8.59 -33.41
CA GLY A 226 73.34 -9.20 -32.44
C GLY A 226 71.90 -8.70 -32.63
N LYS A 227 70.99 -9.64 -32.89
CA LYS A 227 69.56 -9.40 -32.91
C LYS A 227 69.08 -9.00 -31.51
N ASP A 228 68.00 -8.24 -31.45
CA ASP A 228 67.33 -7.90 -30.20
C ASP A 228 66.86 -9.17 -29.47
N GLY A 229 66.82 -9.12 -28.14
CA GLY A 229 66.38 -10.25 -27.31
C GLY A 229 64.93 -10.63 -27.58
N LEU A 230 64.57 -11.90 -27.35
CA LEU A 230 63.20 -12.39 -27.55
C LEU A 230 62.23 -11.73 -26.56
N SER A 231 61.53 -10.69 -27.00
CA SER A 231 60.52 -10.00 -26.19
C SER A 231 59.31 -10.90 -25.90
N PRO A 232 58.78 -10.92 -24.67
CA PRO A 232 57.49 -11.50 -24.38
C PRO A 232 56.36 -10.58 -24.90
N ARG A 233 55.30 -11.17 -25.46
CA ARG A 233 54.07 -10.48 -25.87
C ARG A 233 52.83 -11.26 -25.42
N ILE A 234 51.68 -10.61 -25.38
CA ILE A 234 50.38 -11.30 -25.31
C ILE A 234 49.92 -11.56 -26.75
N GLY A 235 49.48 -12.78 -27.06
CA GLY A 235 48.91 -13.13 -28.36
C GLY A 235 47.39 -13.01 -28.39
N ASP A 236 46.79 -13.02 -29.58
CA ASP A 236 45.33 -12.85 -29.79
C ASP A 236 44.47 -13.89 -29.06
N ASN A 237 45.06 -15.02 -28.67
CA ASN A 237 44.44 -16.08 -27.87
C ASN A 237 44.56 -15.88 -26.35
N GLY A 238 45.06 -14.73 -25.89
CA GLY A 238 45.20 -14.38 -24.47
C GLY A 238 46.38 -15.05 -23.75
N ASN A 239 47.22 -15.81 -24.45
CA ASN A 239 48.44 -16.41 -23.87
C ASN A 239 49.64 -15.47 -23.91
N TRP A 240 50.63 -15.71 -23.05
CA TRP A 240 52.00 -15.24 -23.21
C TRP A 240 52.69 -15.98 -24.36
N TRP A 241 53.36 -15.23 -25.21
CA TRP A 241 54.24 -15.69 -26.29
C TRP A 241 55.65 -15.16 -26.06
N ILE A 242 56.68 -15.93 -26.38
CA ILE A 242 58.09 -15.50 -26.32
C ILE A 242 58.66 -15.57 -27.73
N GLY A 243 58.88 -14.40 -28.36
CA GLY A 243 59.00 -14.32 -29.81
C GLY A 243 57.77 -14.94 -30.50
N ASP A 244 58.00 -15.78 -31.51
CA ASP A 244 56.93 -16.37 -32.33
C ASP A 244 56.47 -17.77 -31.88
N LYS A 245 56.67 -18.11 -30.59
CA LYS A 245 56.14 -19.34 -29.99
C LYS A 245 55.17 -19.01 -28.84
N ASP A 246 53.97 -19.56 -28.94
CA ASP A 246 52.99 -19.62 -27.84
C ASP A 246 53.55 -20.50 -26.70
N THR A 247 53.43 -20.03 -25.46
CA THR A 247 53.83 -20.79 -24.26
C THR A 247 52.72 -21.69 -23.72
N GLY A 248 51.47 -21.49 -24.17
CA GLY A 248 50.27 -22.14 -23.64
C GLY A 248 49.97 -21.74 -22.19
N VAL A 249 50.35 -20.53 -21.78
CA VAL A 249 50.06 -19.96 -20.45
C VAL A 249 49.30 -18.64 -20.61
N PRO A 250 48.09 -18.52 -20.05
CA PRO A 250 47.31 -17.27 -20.09
C PRO A 250 48.08 -16.09 -19.48
N ALA A 251 47.94 -14.91 -20.10
CA ALA A 251 48.43 -13.64 -19.57
C ALA A 251 47.40 -12.93 -18.67
N LYS A 252 46.14 -13.37 -18.73
CA LYS A 252 45.01 -12.85 -17.95
C LYS A 252 44.68 -13.77 -16.77
N GLY A 253 44.14 -13.16 -15.71
CA GLY A 253 43.53 -13.90 -14.59
C GLY A 253 42.27 -14.66 -15.04
N LYS A 254 41.70 -15.48 -14.16
CA LYS A 254 40.44 -16.19 -14.43
C LYS A 254 39.23 -15.38 -13.98
N ASP A 255 38.10 -15.57 -14.66
CA ASP A 255 36.80 -15.04 -14.26
C ASP A 255 36.43 -15.46 -12.84
N GLY A 256 35.89 -14.50 -12.07
CA GLY A 256 35.17 -14.80 -10.83
C GLY A 256 33.81 -15.43 -11.12
N LYS A 257 33.38 -16.37 -10.26
CA LYS A 257 32.10 -17.09 -10.44
C LYS A 257 30.91 -16.13 -10.47
N SER A 258 29.98 -16.37 -11.39
CA SER A 258 28.72 -15.63 -11.47
C SER A 258 27.80 -15.93 -10.28
N ALA A 259 26.82 -15.07 -10.06
CA ALA A 259 25.77 -15.29 -9.04
C ALA A 259 24.97 -16.59 -9.29
N TYR A 260 24.85 -17.04 -10.53
CA TYR A 260 24.24 -18.34 -10.87
C TYR A 260 25.11 -19.50 -10.39
N GLU A 261 26.40 -19.51 -10.72
CA GLU A 261 27.32 -20.59 -10.33
C GLU A 261 27.49 -20.68 -8.81
N LEU A 262 27.57 -19.54 -8.12
CA LEU A 262 27.61 -19.47 -6.65
C LEU A 262 26.31 -20.01 -6.02
N TRP A 263 25.15 -19.73 -6.62
CA TRP A 263 23.86 -20.26 -6.14
C TRP A 263 23.72 -21.77 -6.39
N VAL A 264 24.12 -22.27 -7.57
CA VAL A 264 24.13 -23.71 -7.88
C VAL A 264 25.02 -24.47 -6.89
N GLU A 265 26.23 -23.96 -6.61
CA GLU A 265 27.13 -24.55 -5.63
C GLU A 265 26.52 -24.55 -4.22
N GLU A 266 25.89 -23.45 -3.79
CA GLU A 266 25.32 -23.33 -2.45
C GLU A 266 24.07 -24.20 -2.25
N VAL A 267 23.18 -24.31 -3.25
CA VAL A 267 22.04 -25.25 -3.25
C VAL A 267 22.54 -26.69 -3.16
N THR A 268 23.54 -27.05 -3.96
CA THR A 268 24.13 -28.40 -3.98
C THR A 268 24.80 -28.74 -2.65
N LYS A 269 25.63 -27.83 -2.13
CA LYS A 269 26.44 -27.95 -0.90
C LYS A 269 25.59 -28.03 0.38
N ARG A 270 24.43 -27.36 0.41
CA ARG A 270 23.54 -27.32 1.58
C ARG A 270 22.34 -28.26 1.47
N CYS A 271 22.16 -28.95 0.35
CA CYS A 271 21.16 -30.01 0.18
C CYS A 271 21.19 -31.02 1.33
N GLY A 272 20.01 -31.34 1.91
CA GLY A 272 19.88 -32.33 2.97
C GLY A 272 20.56 -31.98 4.31
N THR A 273 21.19 -30.82 4.44
CA THR A 273 21.79 -30.36 5.70
C THR A 273 20.76 -29.75 6.64
N GLY A 274 21.11 -29.55 7.92
CA GLY A 274 20.29 -28.82 8.89
C GLY A 274 20.18 -27.30 8.65
N ASN A 275 20.77 -26.77 7.58
CA ASN A 275 20.67 -25.37 7.16
C ASN A 275 20.62 -25.30 5.62
N PRO A 276 19.56 -25.79 4.97
CA PRO A 276 19.45 -25.80 3.51
C PRO A 276 19.32 -24.38 2.94
N VAL A 277 19.42 -24.24 1.62
CA VAL A 277 18.91 -23.04 0.93
C VAL A 277 17.38 -23.08 1.02
N MET A 278 16.75 -21.96 1.38
CA MET A 278 15.30 -21.88 1.61
C MET A 278 14.56 -21.35 0.38
N ASP A 279 13.33 -21.79 0.18
CA ASP A 279 12.47 -21.33 -0.92
C ASP A 279 12.00 -19.88 -0.67
N PRO A 280 12.29 -18.90 -1.56
CA PRO A 280 11.89 -17.51 -1.38
C PRO A 280 10.38 -17.27 -1.60
N HIS A 281 9.64 -18.22 -2.18
CA HIS A 281 8.19 -18.18 -2.34
C HIS A 281 7.45 -18.77 -1.13
N ASP A 282 8.07 -19.75 -0.48
CA ASP A 282 7.64 -20.31 0.80
C ASP A 282 8.83 -20.52 1.76
N PRO A 283 9.24 -19.49 2.52
CA PRO A 283 10.38 -19.54 3.44
C PRO A 283 10.26 -20.54 4.61
N SER A 284 9.17 -21.32 4.69
CA SER A 284 9.07 -22.47 5.59
C SER A 284 9.71 -23.75 5.03
N LYS A 285 10.09 -23.77 3.74
CA LYS A 285 10.60 -24.96 3.04
C LYS A 285 12.02 -24.77 2.48
N PRO A 286 12.81 -25.86 2.37
CA PRO A 286 14.03 -25.85 1.57
C PRO A 286 13.72 -25.76 0.06
N TRP A 287 14.63 -25.15 -0.70
CA TRP A 287 14.63 -25.23 -2.16
C TRP A 287 14.96 -26.67 -2.62
N PRO A 288 14.32 -27.20 -3.68
CA PRO A 288 14.64 -28.53 -4.20
C PRO A 288 16.08 -28.62 -4.73
N CYS A 289 16.84 -29.62 -4.30
CA CYS A 289 18.27 -29.73 -4.62
C CYS A 289 18.58 -30.01 -6.10
N ASP A 290 17.59 -30.54 -6.83
CA ASP A 290 17.63 -30.86 -8.25
C ASP A 290 17.21 -29.68 -9.14
N LYS A 291 16.50 -28.68 -8.58
CA LYS A 291 16.20 -27.39 -9.21
C LYS A 291 17.42 -26.48 -9.21
N ILE A 292 18.41 -26.81 -10.03
CA ILE A 292 19.67 -26.04 -10.19
C ILE A 292 19.90 -25.53 -11.63
N SER A 293 18.89 -25.54 -12.50
CA SER A 293 19.04 -24.96 -13.84
C SER A 293 19.00 -23.42 -13.82
N LEU A 294 19.41 -22.79 -14.92
CA LEU A 294 19.30 -21.34 -15.07
C LEU A 294 17.84 -20.83 -15.00
N THR A 295 16.87 -21.68 -15.37
CA THR A 295 15.44 -21.38 -15.22
C THR A 295 15.00 -21.44 -13.75
N ASP A 296 15.56 -22.38 -12.98
CA ASP A 296 15.30 -22.51 -11.54
C ASP A 296 15.95 -21.34 -10.77
N PHE A 297 17.14 -20.88 -11.18
CA PHE A 297 17.77 -19.68 -10.65
C PHE A 297 16.90 -18.43 -10.87
N TRP A 298 16.26 -18.31 -12.04
CA TRP A 298 15.27 -17.27 -12.27
C TRP A 298 13.98 -17.47 -11.48
N GLU A 299 13.60 -18.69 -11.14
CA GLU A 299 12.50 -18.96 -10.19
C GLU A 299 12.88 -18.51 -8.77
N TYR A 300 14.10 -18.82 -8.32
CA TYR A 300 14.64 -18.41 -7.03
C TYR A 300 14.80 -16.88 -6.89
N LEU A 301 15.30 -16.18 -7.91
CA LEU A 301 15.46 -14.72 -7.87
C LEU A 301 14.14 -13.93 -7.99
N ARG A 302 13.02 -14.58 -8.31
CA ARG A 302 11.71 -13.92 -8.33
C ARG A 302 11.15 -13.80 -6.92
N GLY A 303 10.59 -12.64 -6.61
CA GLY A 303 9.65 -12.52 -5.49
C GLY A 303 8.34 -13.26 -5.78
N LYS A 304 7.55 -13.50 -4.73
CA LYS A 304 6.30 -14.28 -4.67
C LYS A 304 5.28 -14.08 -5.81
N ASP A 305 5.30 -12.92 -6.46
CA ASP A 305 4.33 -12.52 -7.49
C ASP A 305 4.94 -12.33 -8.90
N GLY A 306 6.19 -12.74 -9.13
CA GLY A 306 6.94 -12.53 -10.37
C GLY A 306 6.64 -13.52 -11.51
N LYS A 307 6.46 -13.01 -12.74
CA LYS A 307 6.36 -13.77 -14.00
C LYS A 307 7.51 -13.47 -14.97
N ASP A 308 7.55 -14.15 -16.11
CA ASP A 308 8.72 -14.35 -16.99
C ASP A 308 8.92 -13.29 -18.11
N GLY A 309 8.33 -12.10 -17.99
CA GLY A 309 8.56 -10.98 -18.92
C GLY A 309 8.01 -11.17 -20.35
N LYS A 310 7.21 -12.21 -20.59
CA LYS A 310 6.54 -12.48 -21.89
C LYS A 310 5.03 -12.21 -21.86
N ASP A 311 4.43 -12.32 -20.67
CA ASP A 311 3.02 -12.02 -20.43
C ASP A 311 2.84 -10.52 -20.16
N GLY A 312 1.99 -9.85 -20.96
CA GLY A 312 1.50 -8.51 -20.61
C GLY A 312 0.54 -8.54 -19.41
N ASP A 313 -0.19 -7.44 -19.18
CA ASP A 313 -1.10 -7.29 -18.04
C ASP A 313 -2.32 -8.24 -18.02
N THR A 314 -2.40 -9.12 -19.00
CA THR A 314 -3.29 -10.29 -19.10
C THR A 314 -2.98 -11.37 -18.05
N GLY A 315 -1.71 -11.53 -17.66
CA GLY A 315 -1.23 -12.69 -16.92
C GLY A 315 -1.39 -14.04 -17.65
N ILE A 316 -1.64 -14.01 -18.96
CA ILE A 316 -1.82 -15.16 -19.85
C ILE A 316 -0.79 -15.08 -20.99
N VAL A 317 -0.13 -16.20 -21.26
CA VAL A 317 0.91 -16.36 -22.29
C VAL A 317 0.38 -16.02 -23.68
N ILE A 318 1.11 -15.15 -24.39
CA ILE A 318 0.90 -14.85 -25.81
C ILE A 318 1.45 -16.03 -26.63
N GLU A 319 0.59 -16.66 -27.43
CA GLU A 319 0.95 -17.76 -28.32
C GLU A 319 1.23 -17.21 -29.74
N HIS A 320 2.43 -17.45 -30.25
CA HIS A 320 2.80 -17.02 -31.61
C HIS A 320 2.18 -17.93 -32.69
N GLY A 321 1.96 -17.36 -33.88
CA GLY A 321 1.43 -18.07 -35.06
C GLY A 321 -0.08 -17.88 -35.29
N ALA A 322 -0.83 -17.41 -34.30
CA ALA A 322 -2.24 -17.01 -34.42
C ALA A 322 -2.50 -15.72 -33.63
N PRO A 323 -3.52 -14.90 -33.97
CA PRO A 323 -3.89 -13.74 -33.17
C PRO A 323 -4.25 -14.13 -31.73
N ASN A 324 -4.02 -13.23 -30.78
CA ASN A 324 -4.33 -13.43 -29.37
C ASN A 324 -5.42 -12.46 -28.93
N VAL A 325 -6.37 -12.92 -28.12
CA VAL A 325 -7.48 -12.09 -27.61
C VAL A 325 -7.58 -12.33 -26.11
N LEU A 326 -6.99 -11.44 -25.30
CA LEU A 326 -6.68 -11.71 -23.90
C LEU A 326 -7.25 -10.61 -22.99
N PRO A 327 -8.15 -10.95 -22.05
CA PRO A 327 -8.58 -10.03 -21.01
C PRO A 327 -7.40 -9.50 -20.19
N LEU A 328 -7.43 -8.20 -19.88
CA LEU A 328 -6.48 -7.54 -18.99
C LEU A 328 -6.97 -7.66 -17.54
N TYR A 329 -6.06 -7.78 -16.59
CA TYR A 329 -6.44 -7.62 -15.19
C TYR A 329 -6.84 -6.17 -14.90
N PHE A 330 -7.99 -5.98 -14.24
CA PHE A 330 -8.27 -4.75 -13.49
C PHE A 330 -7.34 -4.65 -12.28
N ASN A 331 -7.05 -5.77 -11.61
CA ASN A 331 -6.05 -5.83 -10.54
C ASN A 331 -5.17 -7.09 -10.69
N GLY A 332 -3.87 -6.86 -10.93
CA GLY A 332 -2.90 -7.93 -11.16
C GLY A 332 -2.55 -8.78 -9.92
N ALA A 333 -2.66 -8.23 -8.72
CA ALA A 333 -2.37 -8.94 -7.48
C ALA A 333 -3.48 -9.95 -7.14
N TYR A 334 -4.75 -9.52 -7.25
CA TYR A 334 -5.91 -10.41 -7.09
C TYR A 334 -6.20 -11.29 -8.31
N LYS A 335 -5.52 -11.04 -9.44
CA LYS A 335 -5.72 -11.71 -10.74
C LYS A 335 -7.18 -11.57 -11.21
N GLU A 336 -7.76 -10.39 -10.96
CA GLU A 336 -9.14 -10.05 -11.30
C GLU A 336 -9.20 -9.26 -12.61
N TYR A 337 -9.96 -9.77 -13.58
CA TYR A 337 -10.22 -9.13 -14.87
C TYR A 337 -11.39 -8.13 -14.84
N VAL A 338 -12.25 -8.22 -13.84
CA VAL A 338 -13.55 -7.54 -13.82
C VAL A 338 -13.45 -6.24 -13.01
N ASN A 339 -13.85 -5.13 -13.61
CA ASN A 339 -13.85 -3.81 -12.99
C ASN A 339 -14.91 -3.73 -11.87
N PRO A 340 -14.57 -3.37 -10.62
CA PRO A 340 -15.54 -3.22 -9.55
C PRO A 340 -16.54 -2.10 -9.80
N LEU A 341 -16.20 -1.04 -10.54
CA LEU A 341 -17.11 0.09 -10.75
C LEU A 341 -18.38 -0.33 -11.52
N ASP A 342 -18.21 -0.97 -12.68
CA ASP A 342 -19.27 -1.24 -13.65
C ASP A 342 -19.39 -2.71 -14.09
N GLY A 343 -18.54 -3.60 -13.57
CA GLY A 343 -18.54 -5.03 -13.89
C GLY A 343 -17.98 -5.39 -15.27
N SER A 344 -17.34 -4.44 -15.94
CA SER A 344 -16.78 -4.65 -17.28
C SER A 344 -15.44 -5.36 -17.28
N VAL A 345 -15.02 -5.84 -18.45
CA VAL A 345 -13.71 -6.44 -18.71
C VAL A 345 -13.11 -5.77 -19.94
N ILE A 346 -11.86 -5.31 -19.82
CA ILE A 346 -11.07 -4.84 -20.97
C ILE A 346 -10.31 -6.02 -21.58
N VAL A 347 -10.32 -6.13 -22.90
CA VAL A 347 -9.67 -7.20 -23.65
C VAL A 347 -8.70 -6.61 -24.65
N GLN A 348 -7.43 -7.04 -24.60
CA GLN A 348 -6.40 -6.65 -25.55
C GLN A 348 -6.31 -7.68 -26.67
N VAL A 349 -6.26 -7.19 -27.91
CA VAL A 349 -6.00 -8.01 -29.10
C VAL A 349 -4.56 -7.81 -29.56
N PHE A 350 -3.92 -8.91 -29.95
CA PHE A 350 -2.59 -8.97 -30.56
C PHE A 350 -2.66 -9.77 -31.87
N ASP A 351 -1.75 -9.49 -32.80
CA ASP A 351 -1.59 -10.27 -34.01
C ASP A 351 -0.81 -11.59 -33.78
N LYS A 352 -0.52 -12.30 -34.88
CA LYS A 352 0.21 -13.58 -34.86
C LYS A 352 1.66 -13.50 -34.38
N ASP A 353 2.24 -12.30 -34.39
CA ASP A 353 3.63 -12.05 -34.00
C ASP A 353 3.72 -11.50 -32.56
N GLY A 354 2.57 -11.36 -31.88
CA GLY A 354 2.47 -10.87 -30.51
C GLY A 354 2.43 -9.34 -30.40
N ALA A 355 2.34 -8.62 -31.52
CA ALA A 355 2.22 -7.16 -31.49
C ALA A 355 0.77 -6.74 -31.23
N LYS A 356 0.56 -5.68 -30.43
CA LYS A 356 -0.77 -5.10 -30.21
C LYS A 356 -1.34 -4.59 -31.53
N VAL A 357 -2.60 -4.92 -31.82
CA VAL A 357 -3.28 -4.42 -33.02
C VAL A 357 -3.66 -2.94 -32.87
N LYS A 358 -4.13 -2.32 -33.95
CA LYS A 358 -4.70 -0.97 -33.95
C LYS A 358 -6.23 -1.02 -33.88
N GLU A 359 -6.86 0.15 -33.98
CA GLU A 359 -8.31 0.31 -34.14
C GLU A 359 -8.87 -0.51 -35.33
N GLY A 360 -10.15 -0.90 -35.24
CA GLY A 360 -10.91 -1.45 -36.36
C GLY A 360 -10.77 -2.97 -36.60
N VAL A 361 -10.16 -3.72 -35.68
CA VAL A 361 -10.14 -5.20 -35.73
C VAL A 361 -11.46 -5.73 -35.19
N GLU A 362 -12.24 -6.41 -36.04
CA GLU A 362 -13.48 -7.08 -35.64
C GLU A 362 -13.16 -8.41 -34.92
N VAL A 363 -13.84 -8.63 -33.78
CA VAL A 363 -13.72 -9.80 -32.92
C VAL A 363 -15.12 -10.35 -32.63
N GLN A 364 -15.36 -11.64 -32.89
CA GLN A 364 -16.65 -12.30 -32.65
C GLN A 364 -16.48 -13.76 -32.21
N GLY A 365 -17.40 -14.25 -31.39
CA GLY A 365 -17.42 -15.65 -30.93
C GLY A 365 -16.37 -15.95 -29.85
N LEU A 366 -16.38 -15.13 -28.78
CA LEU A 366 -15.56 -15.31 -27.58
C LEU A 366 -16.03 -16.54 -26.77
N PRO A 367 -15.13 -17.34 -26.18
CA PRO A 367 -15.52 -18.57 -25.48
C PRO A 367 -16.41 -18.26 -24.27
N GLY A 368 -17.50 -19.02 -24.13
CA GLY A 368 -18.47 -18.88 -23.04
C GLY A 368 -19.56 -17.83 -23.24
N MET A 369 -19.44 -16.91 -24.20
CA MET A 369 -20.44 -15.83 -24.42
C MET A 369 -21.46 -16.19 -25.52
N ASP A 370 -22.36 -15.26 -25.87
CA ASP A 370 -23.19 -15.39 -27.07
C ASP A 370 -22.31 -15.24 -28.34
N PRO A 371 -22.31 -16.23 -29.27
CA PRO A 371 -21.47 -16.19 -30.47
C PRO A 371 -21.83 -15.07 -31.46
N ASN A 372 -22.99 -14.41 -31.30
CA ASN A 372 -23.43 -13.29 -32.14
C ASN A 372 -22.85 -11.94 -31.71
N LEU A 373 -22.32 -11.84 -30.49
CA LEU A 373 -21.70 -10.61 -29.98
C LEU A 373 -20.43 -10.28 -30.77
N LYS A 374 -20.35 -9.03 -31.24
CA LYS A 374 -19.23 -8.47 -32.00
C LYS A 374 -18.62 -7.31 -31.25
N TYR A 375 -17.31 -7.24 -31.29
CA TYR A 375 -16.51 -6.16 -30.72
C TYR A 375 -15.55 -5.63 -31.78
N THR A 376 -15.20 -4.36 -31.70
CA THR A 376 -14.21 -3.70 -32.56
C THR A 376 -13.16 -3.07 -31.66
N THR A 377 -11.89 -3.19 -32.01
CA THR A 377 -10.81 -2.58 -31.22
C THR A 377 -10.77 -1.06 -31.34
N ASP A 378 -10.37 -0.41 -30.24
CA ASP A 378 -10.00 1.01 -30.15
C ASP A 378 -8.56 1.27 -30.64
N GLU A 379 -8.11 2.52 -30.55
CA GLU A 379 -6.73 2.96 -30.88
C GLU A 379 -5.61 2.14 -30.23
N LYS A 380 -5.88 1.52 -29.06
CA LYS A 380 -4.91 0.72 -28.28
C LYS A 380 -4.96 -0.77 -28.64
N GLY A 381 -5.82 -1.17 -29.56
CA GLY A 381 -6.08 -2.57 -29.89
C GLY A 381 -6.94 -3.27 -28.83
N GLN A 382 -7.75 -2.52 -28.07
CA GLN A 382 -8.54 -3.02 -26.95
C GLN A 382 -10.04 -2.91 -27.20
N PHE A 383 -10.84 -3.72 -26.53
CA PHE A 383 -12.30 -3.56 -26.49
C PHE A 383 -12.86 -3.86 -25.09
N LYS A 384 -14.06 -3.34 -24.81
CA LYS A 384 -14.77 -3.51 -23.54
C LYS A 384 -15.89 -4.54 -23.69
N ILE A 385 -15.94 -5.51 -22.79
CA ILE A 385 -17.11 -6.39 -22.58
C ILE A 385 -17.89 -5.84 -21.38
N GLU A 386 -19.19 -5.64 -21.53
CA GLU A 386 -20.05 -5.12 -20.47
C GLU A 386 -20.56 -6.24 -19.54
N ALA A 387 -20.82 -5.90 -18.27
CA ALA A 387 -21.20 -6.85 -17.21
C ALA A 387 -22.46 -7.69 -17.52
N LYS A 388 -23.32 -7.20 -18.41
CA LYS A 388 -24.53 -7.88 -18.92
C LYS A 388 -24.23 -9.03 -19.90
N ASP A 389 -23.11 -8.93 -20.62
CA ASP A 389 -22.74 -9.84 -21.72
C ASP A 389 -21.81 -10.98 -21.24
N LEU A 390 -21.19 -10.82 -20.07
CA LEU A 390 -20.35 -11.82 -19.42
C LEU A 390 -21.13 -13.09 -19.03
N PRO A 391 -20.52 -14.29 -19.15
CA PRO A 391 -21.14 -15.55 -18.75
C PRO A 391 -21.41 -15.59 -17.24
N ARG A 392 -22.45 -16.33 -16.81
CA ARG A 392 -22.73 -16.56 -15.39
C ARG A 392 -22.53 -18.03 -15.04
N ASN A 393 -21.77 -18.30 -13.98
CA ASN A 393 -21.51 -19.63 -13.42
C ASN A 393 -21.05 -20.72 -14.41
N LYS A 394 -20.40 -20.36 -15.52
CA LYS A 394 -19.82 -21.32 -16.48
C LYS A 394 -18.47 -21.85 -16.00
N GLU A 395 -18.22 -23.13 -16.27
CA GLU A 395 -16.95 -23.79 -15.96
C GLU A 395 -15.79 -23.20 -16.79
N LEU A 396 -14.56 -23.27 -16.27
CA LEU A 396 -13.37 -22.79 -16.97
C LEU A 396 -13.23 -23.39 -18.37
N LYS A 397 -13.56 -24.67 -18.55
CA LYS A 397 -13.55 -25.36 -19.85
C LYS A 397 -14.50 -24.78 -20.90
N ASP A 398 -15.59 -24.14 -20.48
CA ASP A 398 -16.63 -23.62 -21.38
C ASP A 398 -16.40 -22.13 -21.71
N ARG A 399 -15.50 -21.46 -20.96
CA ARG A 399 -15.09 -20.05 -21.10
C ARG A 399 -13.60 -19.85 -21.39
N LYS A 400 -12.86 -20.94 -21.64
CA LYS A 400 -11.50 -20.95 -22.18
C LYS A 400 -11.49 -21.56 -23.58
N GLY A 401 -10.74 -20.97 -24.50
CA GLY A 401 -10.50 -21.56 -25.82
C GLY A 401 -10.15 -20.53 -26.88
N LYS A 402 -10.43 -20.86 -28.14
CA LYS A 402 -10.25 -19.92 -29.26
C LYS A 402 -11.45 -18.99 -29.41
N VAL A 403 -11.18 -17.77 -29.83
CA VAL A 403 -12.17 -16.85 -30.42
C VAL A 403 -12.35 -17.21 -31.90
N LYS A 404 -13.61 -17.28 -32.35
CA LYS A 404 -13.95 -17.84 -33.67
C LYS A 404 -13.66 -16.94 -34.85
N ILE A 405 -13.73 -15.62 -34.65
CA ILE A 405 -13.46 -14.61 -35.68
C ILE A 405 -12.58 -13.53 -35.07
N VAL A 406 -11.37 -13.39 -35.62
CA VAL A 406 -10.50 -12.23 -35.46
C VAL A 406 -10.12 -11.77 -36.87
N LYS A 407 -10.50 -10.52 -37.22
CA LYS A 407 -10.42 -9.99 -38.58
C LYS A 407 -9.40 -8.84 -38.67
N ILE A 408 -8.15 -9.17 -39.01
CA ILE A 408 -7.06 -8.19 -39.10
C ILE A 408 -6.82 -7.84 -40.57
N LYS A 409 -6.92 -6.56 -40.93
CA LYS A 409 -6.73 -6.05 -42.31
C LYS A 409 -7.56 -6.81 -43.37
N GLY A 410 -8.77 -7.25 -43.00
CA GLY A 410 -9.68 -8.02 -43.85
C GLY A 410 -9.48 -9.54 -43.83
N VAL A 411 -8.35 -10.06 -43.29
CA VAL A 411 -8.11 -11.50 -43.15
C VAL A 411 -8.80 -12.02 -41.88
N VAL A 412 -9.68 -13.01 -42.03
CA VAL A 412 -10.40 -13.67 -40.93
C VAL A 412 -9.65 -14.93 -40.49
N THR A 413 -9.43 -15.07 -39.18
CA THR A 413 -8.77 -16.22 -38.55
C THR A 413 -9.42 -16.56 -37.20
N GLU A 414 -9.23 -17.79 -36.70
CA GLU A 414 -9.43 -18.07 -35.28
C GLU A 414 -8.22 -17.55 -34.47
N SER A 415 -8.44 -17.23 -33.19
CA SER A 415 -7.32 -16.92 -32.27
C SER A 415 -6.56 -18.17 -31.81
N ALA A 416 -5.46 -17.95 -31.10
CA ALA A 416 -4.88 -18.93 -30.20
C ALA A 416 -5.91 -19.43 -29.14
N PRO A 417 -5.80 -20.67 -28.63
CA PRO A 417 -6.70 -21.28 -27.64
C PRO A 417 -6.53 -20.77 -26.19
N ASN A 418 -5.85 -19.64 -25.99
CA ASN A 418 -5.47 -19.10 -24.68
C ASN A 418 -6.47 -18.10 -24.07
N THR A 419 -7.45 -17.58 -24.82
CA THR A 419 -8.49 -16.69 -24.29
C THR A 419 -9.24 -17.34 -23.12
N ILE A 420 -9.28 -16.67 -21.96
CA ILE A 420 -10.07 -17.06 -20.79
C ILE A 420 -11.01 -15.90 -20.45
N ILE A 421 -12.31 -16.05 -20.69
CA ILE A 421 -13.31 -15.07 -20.28
C ILE A 421 -13.70 -15.33 -18.81
N PRO A 422 -13.76 -14.30 -17.94
CA PRO A 422 -14.25 -14.45 -16.57
C PRO A 422 -15.78 -14.60 -16.54
N ASN A 423 -16.31 -15.18 -15.46
CA ASN A 423 -17.74 -15.07 -15.17
C ASN A 423 -18.09 -13.62 -14.72
N LYS A 424 -19.34 -13.16 -14.94
CA LYS A 424 -19.84 -11.96 -14.26
C LYS A 424 -19.72 -12.19 -12.76
N VAL A 425 -19.04 -11.28 -12.07
CA VAL A 425 -19.03 -11.22 -10.62
C VAL A 425 -20.44 -10.90 -10.13
N LEU A 426 -20.97 -11.72 -9.23
CA LEU A 426 -22.20 -11.43 -8.48
C LEU A 426 -21.81 -10.96 -7.08
N THR A 427 -22.61 -10.11 -6.47
CA THR A 427 -22.31 -9.54 -5.14
C THR A 427 -23.44 -9.75 -4.15
N ARG A 428 -23.13 -9.63 -2.85
CA ARG A 428 -24.12 -9.57 -1.77
C ARG A 428 -23.65 -8.69 -0.62
N ILE A 429 -24.61 -8.14 0.12
CA ILE A 429 -24.42 -7.42 1.38
C ILE A 429 -25.01 -8.29 2.49
N LYS A 430 -24.33 -8.39 3.64
CA LYS A 430 -24.77 -9.16 4.81
C LYS A 430 -24.55 -8.40 6.11
N ALA A 431 -25.57 -8.33 6.97
CA ALA A 431 -25.44 -7.76 8.30
C ALA A 431 -24.65 -8.71 9.22
N GLU A 432 -23.54 -8.23 9.75
CA GLU A 432 -22.76 -8.96 10.76
C GLU A 432 -23.28 -8.66 12.17
N PHE A 433 -23.52 -7.38 12.46
CA PHE A 433 -23.99 -6.91 13.75
C PHE A 433 -24.74 -5.58 13.61
N ILE A 434 -25.81 -5.38 14.39
CA ILE A 434 -26.63 -4.18 14.36
C ILE A 434 -26.82 -3.65 15.78
N TYR A 435 -26.58 -2.35 15.98
CA TYR A 435 -26.70 -1.70 17.28
C TYR A 435 -27.12 -0.23 17.17
N PRO A 436 -27.92 0.29 18.10
CA PRO A 436 -28.22 1.72 18.18
C PRO A 436 -27.00 2.51 18.70
N ARG A 437 -26.85 3.77 18.24
CA ARG A 437 -25.99 4.79 18.87
C ARG A 437 -26.61 6.18 18.85
N GLN A 438 -26.28 6.97 19.86
CA GLN A 438 -26.75 8.35 20.04
C GLN A 438 -25.59 9.19 20.59
N ILE A 439 -25.29 10.30 19.92
CA ILE A 439 -24.08 11.11 20.15
C ILE A 439 -24.40 12.58 20.46
N THR A 440 -25.53 12.84 21.12
CA THR A 440 -25.86 14.18 21.61
C THR A 440 -24.83 14.58 22.68
N THR A 441 -23.93 15.49 22.32
CA THR A 441 -22.96 16.09 23.24
C THR A 441 -23.64 16.73 24.44
N PRO A 442 -22.91 16.90 25.57
CA PRO A 442 -23.41 17.64 26.73
C PRO A 442 -23.52 19.16 26.52
N ASP A 443 -23.34 19.65 25.29
CA ASP A 443 -23.61 21.02 24.90
C ASP A 443 -24.88 21.10 24.06
N LEU A 444 -25.43 22.31 23.87
CA LEU A 444 -26.59 22.50 22.97
C LEU A 444 -26.19 22.56 21.48
N SER A 445 -24.92 22.28 21.13
CA SER A 445 -24.45 22.33 19.74
C SER A 445 -24.96 21.14 18.92
N LEU A 446 -25.15 19.96 19.54
CA LEU A 446 -25.80 18.79 18.91
C LEU A 446 -27.24 18.51 19.40
N ALA A 447 -27.76 19.26 20.39
CA ALA A 447 -29.16 19.15 20.80
C ALA A 447 -30.13 19.33 19.61
N SER A 448 -31.18 18.50 19.53
CA SER A 448 -32.09 18.38 18.37
C SER A 448 -31.43 18.16 16.99
N ALA A 449 -30.22 17.59 16.90
CA ALA A 449 -29.58 17.27 15.61
C ALA A 449 -30.07 15.94 15.01
N TYR A 450 -30.64 16.01 13.80
CA TYR A 450 -31.32 14.87 13.15
C TYR A 450 -30.41 13.66 12.85
N ASN A 451 -29.11 13.86 12.68
CA ASN A 451 -28.13 12.80 12.40
C ASN A 451 -27.35 12.34 13.66
N SER A 452 -27.68 12.84 14.85
CA SER A 452 -27.06 12.41 16.12
C SER A 452 -27.70 11.17 16.74
N HIS A 453 -28.73 10.60 16.11
CA HIS A 453 -29.49 9.44 16.62
C HIS A 453 -29.74 8.41 15.50
N PHE A 454 -29.05 7.28 15.56
CA PHE A 454 -29.03 6.33 14.45
C PHE A 454 -28.86 4.88 14.89
N ILE A 455 -29.08 3.98 13.94
CA ILE A 455 -28.77 2.56 14.00
C ILE A 455 -27.55 2.31 13.12
N VAL A 456 -26.54 1.67 13.70
CA VAL A 456 -25.34 1.23 12.99
C VAL A 456 -25.60 -0.18 12.48
N VAL A 457 -25.60 -0.34 11.15
CA VAL A 457 -25.59 -1.65 10.49
C VAL A 457 -24.14 -1.94 10.10
N LYS A 458 -23.44 -2.78 10.86
CA LYS A 458 -22.13 -3.29 10.46
C LYS A 458 -22.34 -4.42 9.47
N TYR A 459 -21.82 -4.26 8.27
CA TYR A 459 -22.05 -5.16 7.15
C TYR A 459 -20.73 -5.66 6.56
N LYS A 460 -20.73 -6.93 6.14
CA LYS A 460 -19.75 -7.41 5.16
C LYS A 460 -20.37 -7.42 3.78
N TYR A 461 -19.51 -7.35 2.78
CA TYR A 461 -19.89 -7.39 1.38
C TYR A 461 -18.94 -8.32 0.64
N GLU A 462 -19.53 -9.23 -0.13
CA GLU A 462 -18.85 -10.40 -0.67
C GLU A 462 -19.14 -10.50 -2.16
N ARG A 463 -18.19 -11.07 -2.89
CA ARG A 463 -18.27 -11.30 -4.33
C ARG A 463 -18.14 -12.79 -4.66
N LEU A 464 -18.90 -13.26 -5.63
CA LEU A 464 -18.88 -14.64 -6.10
C LEU A 464 -17.83 -14.78 -7.21
N LEU A 465 -16.76 -15.52 -6.95
CA LEU A 465 -15.71 -15.86 -7.92
C LEU A 465 -15.69 -17.38 -8.09
N ASP A 466 -16.03 -17.84 -9.31
CA ASP A 466 -16.08 -19.26 -9.68
C ASP A 466 -16.76 -20.17 -8.63
N LYS A 467 -17.96 -19.74 -8.21
CA LYS A 467 -18.85 -20.36 -7.21
C LYS A 467 -18.45 -20.20 -5.74
N GLU A 468 -17.30 -19.60 -5.43
CA GLU A 468 -16.88 -19.28 -4.06
C GLU A 468 -17.19 -17.82 -3.69
N TRP A 469 -17.80 -17.58 -2.53
CA TRP A 469 -17.99 -16.23 -1.99
C TRP A 469 -16.72 -15.75 -1.28
N LYS A 470 -16.18 -14.59 -1.67
CA LYS A 470 -14.93 -14.03 -1.14
C LYS A 470 -15.11 -12.58 -0.66
N PRO A 471 -14.47 -12.17 0.46
CA PRO A 471 -14.59 -10.82 1.02
C PRO A 471 -13.95 -9.80 0.08
N TYR A 472 -14.65 -8.70 -0.21
CA TYR A 472 -14.21 -7.66 -1.14
C TYR A 472 -12.84 -7.04 -0.76
N PRO A 473 -11.96 -6.66 -1.72
CA PRO A 473 -10.62 -6.17 -1.41
C PRO A 473 -10.60 -4.83 -0.67
N GLU A 474 -9.64 -4.63 0.22
CA GLU A 474 -9.56 -3.43 1.07
C GLU A 474 -8.98 -2.19 0.38
N GLU A 475 -8.23 -2.39 -0.72
CA GLU A 475 -7.64 -1.37 -1.58
C GLU A 475 -8.59 -0.90 -2.68
N TYR A 476 -9.65 -1.66 -2.96
CA TYR A 476 -10.68 -1.25 -3.90
C TYR A 476 -11.54 -0.12 -3.29
N PRO A 477 -12.21 0.71 -4.11
CA PRO A 477 -13.06 1.79 -3.59
C PRO A 477 -14.15 1.26 -2.65
N LYS A 478 -14.40 1.99 -1.56
CA LYS A 478 -15.51 1.71 -0.63
C LYS A 478 -16.84 1.75 -1.43
N PRO A 479 -17.71 0.74 -1.32
CA PRO A 479 -18.96 0.74 -2.07
C PRO A 479 -19.89 1.87 -1.66
N GLU A 480 -20.64 2.37 -2.64
CA GLU A 480 -21.71 3.32 -2.41
C GLU A 480 -23.00 2.57 -2.11
N LEU A 481 -23.67 2.98 -1.03
CA LEU A 481 -24.84 2.33 -0.45
C LEU A 481 -25.96 3.35 -0.23
N LYS A 482 -27.22 2.91 -0.37
CA LYS A 482 -28.39 3.67 0.04
C LYS A 482 -29.34 2.87 0.93
N CYS A 483 -30.12 3.62 1.71
CA CYS A 483 -31.22 3.08 2.49
C CYS A 483 -32.45 2.85 1.60
N VAL A 484 -33.11 1.70 1.73
CA VAL A 484 -34.34 1.33 1.02
C VAL A 484 -35.38 0.81 2.01
N LYS A 485 -36.66 1.12 1.83
CA LYS A 485 -37.72 0.58 2.71
C LYS A 485 -38.11 -0.82 2.25
N VAL A 486 -38.32 -1.75 3.17
CA VAL A 486 -38.86 -3.09 2.86
C VAL A 486 -40.39 -3.01 2.72
N ALA A 487 -40.96 -3.70 1.73
CA ALA A 487 -42.39 -3.63 1.42
C ALA A 487 -43.22 -4.66 2.21
N ASP A 488 -42.75 -5.90 2.34
CA ASP A 488 -43.34 -6.94 3.17
C ASP A 488 -42.26 -7.74 3.90
N ILE A 489 -42.22 -7.62 5.23
CA ILE A 489 -41.24 -8.28 6.10
C ILE A 489 -41.41 -9.81 6.21
N ASN A 490 -42.51 -10.37 5.70
CA ASN A 490 -42.82 -11.80 5.71
C ASN A 490 -42.34 -12.52 4.44
N LYS A 491 -41.78 -11.78 3.47
CA LYS A 491 -41.17 -12.31 2.25
C LYS A 491 -39.66 -12.13 2.26
N ALA A 492 -38.96 -12.90 1.43
CA ALA A 492 -37.54 -12.68 1.16
C ALA A 492 -37.28 -11.24 0.71
N ILE A 493 -36.14 -10.67 1.13
CA ILE A 493 -35.82 -9.27 0.86
C ILE A 493 -34.90 -9.23 -0.35
N ASP A 494 -35.47 -8.87 -1.49
CA ASP A 494 -34.78 -8.71 -2.76
C ASP A 494 -35.27 -7.46 -3.51
N GLN A 495 -34.79 -7.25 -4.73
CA GLN A 495 -35.11 -6.10 -5.58
C GLN A 495 -36.61 -5.93 -5.90
N SER A 496 -37.45 -6.95 -5.72
CA SER A 496 -38.91 -6.90 -5.87
C SER A 496 -39.65 -6.53 -4.57
N ASN A 497 -39.02 -6.67 -3.41
CA ASN A 497 -39.62 -6.45 -2.08
C ASN A 497 -39.10 -5.16 -1.40
N ILE A 498 -38.55 -4.22 -2.18
CA ILE A 498 -38.06 -2.93 -1.67
C ILE A 498 -38.71 -1.73 -2.37
N LEU A 499 -38.80 -0.63 -1.63
CA LEU A 499 -39.28 0.66 -2.09
C LEU A 499 -38.11 1.66 -2.10
N GLU A 500 -37.85 2.26 -3.26
CA GLU A 500 -36.72 3.17 -3.51
C GLU A 500 -37.19 4.63 -3.70
N GLY A 501 -36.23 5.54 -3.89
CA GLY A 501 -36.47 6.98 -4.08
C GLY A 501 -36.20 7.83 -2.83
N GLU A 502 -36.20 9.15 -2.99
CA GLU A 502 -35.76 10.11 -1.96
C GLU A 502 -36.52 10.00 -0.63
N LYS A 503 -37.81 9.60 -0.65
CA LYS A 503 -38.61 9.35 0.56
C LYS A 503 -37.93 8.35 1.50
N TYR A 504 -37.20 7.38 0.95
CA TYR A 504 -36.56 6.31 1.71
C TYR A 504 -35.04 6.49 1.80
N ALA A 505 -34.39 6.95 0.72
CA ALA A 505 -32.95 7.19 0.69
C ALA A 505 -32.50 8.19 1.78
N LYS A 506 -33.33 9.20 2.10
CA LYS A 506 -33.05 10.20 3.16
C LYS A 506 -32.71 9.61 4.53
N TRP A 507 -33.15 8.38 4.84
CA TRP A 507 -32.92 7.76 6.15
C TRP A 507 -31.49 7.22 6.30
N GLY A 508 -30.74 7.04 5.21
CA GLY A 508 -29.31 6.73 5.28
C GLY A 508 -28.48 7.99 5.53
N ILE A 509 -27.56 7.97 6.50
CA ILE A 509 -26.66 9.10 6.75
C ILE A 509 -25.49 9.06 5.76
N THR A 510 -25.48 9.99 4.81
CA THR A 510 -24.36 10.17 3.85
C THR A 510 -23.16 10.90 4.46
N ASN A 511 -23.41 11.84 5.37
CA ASN A 511 -22.40 12.55 6.16
C ASN A 511 -22.46 12.06 7.62
N PRO A 512 -21.87 10.89 7.94
CA PRO A 512 -21.82 10.37 9.30
C PRO A 512 -21.11 11.35 10.25
N PRO A 513 -21.43 11.32 11.55
CA PRO A 513 -20.67 12.09 12.54
C PRO A 513 -19.20 11.67 12.65
N ALA A 514 -18.42 12.48 13.37
CA ALA A 514 -17.04 12.15 13.73
C ALA A 514 -16.95 10.76 14.41
N GLY A 515 -15.82 10.07 14.23
CA GLY A 515 -15.62 8.68 14.65
C GLY A 515 -16.27 7.66 13.69
N PHE A 516 -17.50 7.92 13.22
CA PHE A 516 -18.21 7.02 12.29
C PHE A 516 -17.87 7.26 10.81
N SER A 517 -17.21 8.37 10.47
CA SER A 517 -16.77 8.71 9.10
C SER A 517 -15.86 7.66 8.46
N ASP A 518 -14.97 7.07 9.26
CA ASP A 518 -13.83 6.32 8.76
C ASP A 518 -14.13 4.81 8.67
N LEU A 519 -15.32 4.39 9.13
CA LEU A 519 -15.79 3.02 9.07
C LEU A 519 -16.03 2.59 7.61
N LYS A 520 -15.18 1.71 7.08
CA LYS A 520 -15.35 1.11 5.74
C LYS A 520 -16.57 0.17 5.64
N ASP A 521 -16.99 -0.41 6.76
CA ASP A 521 -17.89 -1.58 6.85
C ASP A 521 -19.16 -1.32 7.67
N ALA A 522 -19.55 -0.04 7.82
CA ALA A 522 -20.75 0.36 8.53
C ALA A 522 -21.61 1.32 7.69
N PHE A 523 -22.93 1.15 7.79
CA PHE A 523 -23.95 2.03 7.23
C PHE A 523 -24.86 2.52 8.35
N LEU A 524 -25.21 3.81 8.35
CA LEU A 524 -25.99 4.42 9.42
C LEU A 524 -27.40 4.77 8.96
N ILE A 525 -28.42 4.39 9.75
CA ILE A 525 -29.83 4.68 9.48
C ILE A 525 -30.39 5.57 10.59
N ILE A 526 -30.93 6.74 10.24
CA ILE A 526 -31.52 7.74 11.15
C ILE A 526 -32.72 7.14 11.89
N ARG A 527 -32.82 7.35 13.20
CA ARG A 527 -34.01 6.99 13.99
C ARG A 527 -35.12 8.04 13.79
N PRO A 528 -36.39 7.64 13.59
CA PRO A 528 -37.51 8.57 13.54
C PRO A 528 -37.72 9.27 14.88
N ASN A 529 -37.99 10.58 14.85
CA ASN A 529 -37.98 11.46 16.02
C ASN A 529 -39.40 11.68 16.54
N VAL A 530 -39.67 11.34 17.79
CA VAL A 530 -40.94 11.72 18.44
C VAL A 530 -40.81 13.18 18.87
N LEU A 531 -41.48 14.09 18.15
CA LEU A 531 -41.44 15.52 18.45
C LEU A 531 -42.24 15.86 19.72
N SER A 532 -41.72 16.80 20.52
CA SER A 532 -42.51 17.43 21.59
C SER A 532 -43.62 18.30 21.00
N ASP A 533 -44.65 18.63 21.78
CA ASP A 533 -45.73 19.49 21.29
C ASP A 533 -45.25 20.92 21.00
N ALA A 534 -44.22 21.39 21.71
CA ALA A 534 -43.53 22.64 21.38
C ALA A 534 -42.82 22.55 20.01
N GLU A 535 -42.07 21.47 19.72
CA GLU A 535 -41.43 21.29 18.41
C GLU A 535 -42.44 21.07 17.26
N LYS A 536 -43.64 20.54 17.53
CA LYS A 536 -44.73 20.47 16.53
C LYS A 536 -45.19 21.88 16.17
N LYS A 537 -45.59 22.68 17.17
CA LYS A 537 -46.04 24.08 17.05
C LYS A 537 -44.97 25.04 16.49
N GLY A 538 -43.70 24.77 16.78
CA GLY A 538 -42.62 25.74 16.62
C GLY A 538 -42.28 26.10 15.19
N ASP A 539 -42.43 27.38 14.85
CA ASP A 539 -41.99 27.98 13.58
C ASP A 539 -41.02 29.17 13.79
N LYS A 540 -40.66 29.50 15.04
CA LYS A 540 -39.64 30.50 15.43
C LYS A 540 -38.95 30.10 16.72
N VAL A 541 -37.62 29.93 16.72
CA VAL A 541 -36.85 29.47 17.88
C VAL A 541 -36.04 30.58 18.53
N MET A 542 -36.02 30.64 19.86
CA MET A 542 -35.37 31.71 20.63
C MET A 542 -33.86 31.51 20.87
N PHE A 543 -33.24 30.48 20.29
CA PHE A 543 -31.82 30.16 20.54
C PHE A 543 -31.05 29.68 19.29
N GLY A 544 -29.96 30.38 18.97
CA GLY A 544 -28.93 29.95 18.03
C GLY A 544 -29.43 29.73 16.59
N ASN A 545 -29.01 28.63 15.97
CA ASN A 545 -29.45 28.20 14.63
C ASN A 545 -30.50 27.06 14.69
N LEU A 546 -31.24 26.94 15.81
CA LEU A 546 -32.12 25.78 16.03
C LEU A 546 -33.29 25.70 15.06
N ASP A 547 -33.76 26.79 14.43
CA ASP A 547 -34.82 26.73 13.39
C ASP A 547 -34.44 25.77 12.25
N LYS A 548 -33.16 25.79 11.83
CA LYS A 548 -32.64 24.91 10.78
C LYS A 548 -32.66 23.44 11.23
N LYS A 549 -32.34 23.17 12.50
CA LYS A 549 -32.44 21.82 13.08
C LYS A 549 -33.89 21.38 13.21
N LEU A 550 -34.79 22.27 13.62
CA LEU A 550 -36.22 22.00 13.76
C LEU A 550 -36.83 21.59 12.41
N ALA A 551 -36.55 22.35 11.36
CA ALA A 551 -36.94 22.01 9.99
C ALA A 551 -36.33 20.68 9.51
N GLN A 552 -35.13 20.31 9.98
CA GLN A 552 -34.53 19.01 9.71
C GLN A 552 -35.22 17.87 10.47
N ILE A 553 -35.43 17.96 11.79
CA ILE A 553 -36.09 16.89 12.56
C ILE A 553 -37.57 16.73 12.18
N LYS A 554 -38.29 17.80 11.79
CA LYS A 554 -39.63 17.71 11.19
C LYS A 554 -39.65 16.84 9.91
N ARG A 555 -38.55 16.73 9.16
CA ARG A 555 -38.43 15.79 8.00
C ARG A 555 -38.23 14.32 8.41
N TYR A 556 -37.88 14.05 9.67
CA TYR A 556 -37.66 12.72 10.23
C TYR A 556 -38.57 12.46 11.43
N GLU A 557 -39.73 13.14 11.50
CA GLU A 557 -40.75 12.92 12.51
C GLU A 557 -41.27 11.46 12.45
N TRP A 558 -41.42 10.84 13.61
CA TRP A 558 -42.05 9.53 13.74
C TRP A 558 -43.56 9.62 13.54
N LYS A 559 -44.10 8.74 12.69
CA LYS A 559 -45.54 8.57 12.50
C LYS A 559 -45.94 7.19 12.99
N GLU A 560 -46.85 7.15 13.96
CA GLU A 560 -47.38 5.93 14.58
C GLU A 560 -48.03 4.96 13.58
N THR A 561 -48.48 5.47 12.43
CA THR A 561 -49.07 4.70 11.33
C THR A 561 -48.07 4.24 10.26
N GLU A 562 -46.78 4.59 10.36
CA GLU A 562 -45.73 4.11 9.45
C GLU A 562 -44.87 3.04 10.12
N GLU A 563 -44.74 1.88 9.47
CA GLU A 563 -43.71 0.89 9.84
C GLU A 563 -42.32 1.32 9.33
N TYR A 564 -41.30 1.25 10.18
CA TYR A 564 -39.93 1.69 9.88
C TYR A 564 -38.97 0.51 9.69
N PHE A 565 -39.27 -0.37 8.74
CA PHE A 565 -38.38 -1.47 8.32
C PHE A 565 -37.56 -1.09 7.08
N PHE A 566 -36.24 -1.12 7.21
CA PHE A 566 -35.32 -0.74 6.13
C PHE A 566 -34.27 -1.82 5.85
N SER A 567 -33.76 -1.82 4.62
CA SER A 567 -32.60 -2.58 4.18
C SER A 567 -31.63 -1.64 3.45
N ILE A 568 -30.51 -2.19 2.97
CA ILE A 568 -29.43 -1.49 2.30
C ILE A 568 -29.31 -2.03 0.88
N LYS A 569 -29.18 -1.12 -0.10
CA LYS A 569 -28.92 -1.48 -1.51
C LYS A 569 -27.61 -0.87 -2.00
N GLY A 570 -26.85 -1.65 -2.75
CA GLY A 570 -25.62 -1.22 -3.43
C GLY A 570 -25.86 -0.42 -4.70
N GLU A 571 -25.13 0.68 -4.88
CA GLU A 571 -25.27 1.60 -6.02
C GLU A 571 -24.02 1.66 -6.90
N LYS A 572 -22.81 1.74 -6.32
CA LYS A 572 -21.54 1.70 -7.06
C LYS A 572 -20.51 0.81 -6.39
N TYR A 573 -19.52 0.38 -7.18
CA TYR A 573 -18.41 -0.51 -6.81
C TYR A 573 -18.84 -1.95 -6.45
N PHE A 574 -19.93 -2.41 -7.07
CA PHE A 574 -20.48 -3.77 -6.91
C PHE A 574 -20.36 -4.61 -8.20
N TYR A 575 -19.35 -4.36 -9.04
CA TYR A 575 -19.11 -5.04 -10.32
C TYR A 575 -20.35 -5.01 -11.26
N GLY A 576 -20.97 -3.83 -11.43
CA GLY A 576 -22.14 -3.69 -12.29
C GLY A 576 -23.36 -4.51 -11.80
N ASP A 577 -23.43 -4.71 -10.49
CA ASP A 577 -24.49 -5.41 -9.77
C ASP A 577 -25.11 -4.43 -8.77
N ASN A 578 -26.36 -4.65 -8.37
CA ASN A 578 -27.04 -3.80 -7.39
C ASN A 578 -27.62 -4.66 -6.27
N PRO A 579 -26.77 -5.23 -5.40
CA PRO A 579 -27.21 -6.16 -4.37
C PRO A 579 -28.12 -5.44 -3.36
N VAL A 580 -29.15 -6.14 -2.93
CA VAL A 580 -29.96 -5.78 -1.75
C VAL A 580 -29.49 -6.68 -0.60
N MET A 581 -29.37 -6.12 0.60
CA MET A 581 -29.15 -6.92 1.81
C MET A 581 -30.43 -7.71 2.10
N ASP A 582 -30.35 -9.04 2.15
CA ASP A 582 -31.49 -9.96 2.30
C ASP A 582 -32.03 -10.03 3.74
N GLU A 583 -31.73 -9.00 4.53
CA GLU A 583 -32.07 -8.80 5.94
C GLU A 583 -32.67 -7.40 6.12
N ALA A 584 -33.73 -7.29 6.92
CA ALA A 584 -34.38 -6.03 7.31
C ALA A 584 -33.88 -5.58 8.68
N VAL A 585 -33.97 -4.28 8.93
CA VAL A 585 -33.68 -3.66 10.22
C VAL A 585 -34.92 -2.90 10.68
N GLN A 586 -35.44 -3.25 11.85
CA GLN A 586 -36.47 -2.46 12.54
C GLN A 586 -35.82 -1.18 13.10
N ILE A 587 -36.27 0.00 12.68
CA ILE A 587 -35.71 1.28 13.13
C ILE A 587 -36.66 1.91 14.18
N PRO A 588 -36.26 1.96 15.46
CA PRO A 588 -37.10 2.44 16.55
C PRO A 588 -37.14 3.97 16.65
N GLU A 589 -38.29 4.49 17.05
CA GLU A 589 -38.46 5.90 17.40
C GLU A 589 -37.55 6.34 18.56
N ILE A 590 -37.19 7.62 18.58
CA ILE A 590 -36.48 8.23 19.71
C ILE A 590 -37.32 9.33 20.37
N TYR A 591 -37.60 9.12 21.66
CA TYR A 591 -38.30 10.05 22.53
C TYR A 591 -37.39 11.19 23.02
N PRO A 592 -37.95 12.38 23.32
CA PRO A 592 -37.24 13.44 24.04
C PRO A 592 -36.85 12.99 25.46
N SER A 593 -35.83 13.64 26.00
CA SER A 593 -35.48 13.57 27.42
C SER A 593 -36.66 14.01 28.31
N PRO A 594 -36.72 13.60 29.60
CA PRO A 594 -37.72 14.08 30.55
C PRO A 594 -37.61 15.60 30.77
N TRP A 595 -38.70 16.20 31.24
CA TRP A 595 -38.91 17.64 31.27
C TRP A 595 -38.58 18.20 32.67
N LEU A 596 -38.29 19.50 32.75
CA LEU A 596 -38.27 20.20 34.03
C LEU A 596 -39.66 20.23 34.65
N LYS A 597 -39.76 19.86 35.92
CA LYS A 597 -41.00 19.81 36.71
C LYS A 597 -41.23 21.12 37.45
N CYS A 598 -40.19 21.63 38.10
CA CYS A 598 -40.18 22.96 38.69
C CYS A 598 -38.76 23.58 38.65
N ALA A 599 -38.70 24.90 38.72
CA ALA A 599 -37.48 25.69 38.72
C ALA A 599 -37.75 26.99 39.49
N VAL A 600 -36.87 27.28 40.43
CA VAL A 600 -36.93 28.39 41.38
C VAL A 600 -35.64 29.18 41.25
N VAL A 601 -35.71 30.51 41.32
CA VAL A 601 -34.54 31.39 41.28
C VAL A 601 -34.23 31.93 42.67
N GLU A 602 -33.01 31.66 43.12
CA GLU A 602 -32.43 32.32 44.29
C GLU A 602 -31.55 33.49 43.80
N THR A 603 -31.69 34.67 44.41
CA THR A 603 -30.79 35.81 44.17
C THR A 603 -30.19 36.28 45.49
N LYS A 604 -28.87 36.14 45.61
CA LYS A 604 -28.05 36.62 46.74
C LYS A 604 -27.12 37.75 46.25
N THR A 605 -26.43 38.43 47.16
CA THR A 605 -25.59 39.59 46.80
C THR A 605 -24.42 39.18 45.89
N GLY A 606 -24.58 39.41 44.58
CA GLY A 606 -23.58 39.09 43.55
C GLY A 606 -23.75 37.73 42.87
N GLU A 607 -24.69 36.89 43.30
CA GLU A 607 -24.93 35.55 42.77
C GLU A 607 -26.43 35.29 42.51
N THR A 608 -26.72 34.64 41.38
CA THR A 608 -28.06 34.16 41.04
C THR A 608 -27.95 32.67 40.69
N ASN A 609 -28.80 31.86 41.31
CA ASN A 609 -28.81 30.40 41.19
C ASN A 609 -30.22 29.93 40.77
N THR A 610 -30.29 28.80 40.06
CA THR A 610 -31.56 28.15 39.73
C THR A 610 -31.54 26.71 40.22
N TRP A 611 -32.55 26.35 41.00
CA TRP A 611 -32.72 25.03 41.61
C TRP A 611 -34.13 24.52 41.36
N GLY A 612 -34.36 23.21 41.47
CA GLY A 612 -35.68 22.64 41.22
C GLY A 612 -35.69 21.13 40.99
N GLU A 613 -36.75 20.64 40.37
CA GLU A 613 -36.99 19.22 40.14
C GLU A 613 -37.15 18.88 38.66
N ILE A 614 -36.71 17.70 38.23
CA ILE A 614 -37.17 17.03 36.98
C ILE A 614 -38.20 15.94 37.28
N GLU A 615 -39.00 15.55 36.29
CA GLU A 615 -40.06 14.53 36.42
C GLU A 615 -39.64 13.16 35.82
N PRO A 616 -39.34 12.13 36.65
CA PRO A 616 -38.90 10.83 36.14
C PRO A 616 -40.04 9.93 35.65
N ASP A 617 -41.26 10.14 36.14
CA ASP A 617 -42.44 9.36 35.70
C ASP A 617 -42.93 9.73 34.28
N ALA A 618 -42.40 10.82 33.69
CA ALA A 618 -42.63 11.19 32.30
C ALA A 618 -41.90 10.27 31.29
N LEU A 619 -40.90 9.49 31.74
CA LEU A 619 -40.07 8.62 30.90
C LEU A 619 -40.91 7.63 30.05
N LYS A 620 -40.36 7.27 28.88
CA LYS A 620 -40.97 6.34 27.92
C LYS A 620 -40.07 5.13 27.71
N LYS A 621 -40.61 4.07 27.10
CA LYS A 621 -39.83 2.91 26.65
C LYS A 621 -38.57 3.34 25.90
N PHE A 622 -37.47 2.64 26.13
CA PHE A 622 -36.16 2.87 25.52
C PHE A 622 -35.63 1.59 24.88
N TYR A 623 -34.49 1.69 24.19
CA TYR A 623 -33.94 0.62 23.37
C TYR A 623 -32.42 0.54 23.54
N LEU A 624 -31.85 -0.67 23.54
CA LEU A 624 -30.40 -0.90 23.75
C LEU A 624 -29.74 -1.81 22.71
N LYS A 625 -30.40 -2.91 22.32
CA LYS A 625 -29.81 -3.97 21.47
C LYS A 625 -30.83 -4.66 20.57
N TYR A 626 -30.31 -5.22 19.47
CA TYR A 626 -31.07 -6.01 18.50
C TYR A 626 -31.00 -7.51 18.79
N ASP A 627 -32.06 -8.21 18.43
CA ASP A 627 -32.01 -9.64 18.15
C ASP A 627 -31.68 -9.87 16.67
N LYS A 628 -30.87 -10.90 16.39
CA LYS A 628 -30.66 -11.38 15.02
C LYS A 628 -31.88 -12.21 14.58
N PRO A 629 -32.35 -12.10 13.32
CA PRO A 629 -33.41 -12.98 12.82
C PRO A 629 -33.08 -14.46 12.99
N GLU A 630 -34.08 -15.22 13.42
CA GLU A 630 -34.05 -16.69 13.47
C GLU A 630 -34.00 -17.27 12.06
N SER A 631 -33.64 -18.56 11.94
CA SER A 631 -33.63 -19.24 10.64
C SER A 631 -35.01 -19.19 9.96
N GLY A 632 -35.05 -18.72 8.71
CA GLY A 632 -36.29 -18.51 7.96
C GLY A 632 -37.01 -17.18 8.21
N LYS A 633 -36.47 -16.30 9.08
CA LYS A 633 -36.90 -14.90 9.24
C LYS A 633 -35.84 -13.96 8.65
N TYR A 634 -36.25 -12.73 8.33
CA TYR A 634 -35.39 -11.74 7.69
C TYR A 634 -35.13 -10.48 8.54
N VAL A 635 -35.90 -10.26 9.60
CA VAL A 635 -35.90 -8.99 10.35
C VAL A 635 -35.01 -9.05 11.60
N TRP A 636 -34.04 -8.14 11.68
CA TRP A 636 -33.41 -7.74 12.95
C TRP A 636 -34.39 -6.87 13.73
N THR A 637 -34.94 -7.42 14.80
CA THR A 637 -35.89 -6.75 15.70
C THR A 637 -35.15 -6.12 16.87
N ILE A 638 -35.70 -5.04 17.44
CA ILE A 638 -35.10 -4.35 18.58
C ILE A 638 -36.01 -4.44 19.81
N ARG A 639 -35.44 -4.79 20.97
CA ARG A 639 -36.22 -4.93 22.20
C ARG A 639 -36.47 -3.55 22.82
N SER A 640 -37.74 -3.21 23.00
CA SER A 640 -38.16 -2.12 23.90
C SER A 640 -38.02 -2.56 25.36
N LEU A 641 -37.62 -1.62 26.21
CA LEU A 641 -37.54 -1.78 27.67
C LEU A 641 -38.29 -0.64 28.35
N GLU A 642 -39.14 -0.98 29.32
CA GLU A 642 -39.85 0.02 30.12
C GLU A 642 -38.92 0.72 31.14
N PRO A 643 -39.19 1.98 31.53
CA PRO A 643 -38.31 2.79 32.40
C PRO A 643 -37.83 2.10 33.68
N GLU A 644 -38.66 1.24 34.28
CA GLU A 644 -38.33 0.43 35.47
C GLU A 644 -37.07 -0.44 35.29
N LYS A 645 -36.69 -0.78 34.04
CA LYS A 645 -35.48 -1.55 33.73
C LYS A 645 -34.19 -0.78 34.02
N LEU A 646 -34.20 0.55 33.96
CA LEU A 646 -33.05 1.38 34.33
C LEU A 646 -32.60 1.18 35.79
N LEU A 647 -33.52 0.69 36.65
CA LEU A 647 -33.34 0.53 38.09
C LEU A 647 -33.33 -0.92 38.57
N THR A 648 -33.69 -1.86 37.68
CA THR A 648 -33.84 -3.29 38.00
C THR A 648 -32.95 -4.20 37.15
N ASP A 649 -32.41 -3.71 36.02
CA ASP A 649 -31.40 -4.43 35.26
C ASP A 649 -30.00 -4.26 35.90
N PRO A 650 -29.27 -5.35 36.22
CA PRO A 650 -27.95 -5.27 36.84
C PRO A 650 -26.87 -4.56 36.01
N LYS A 651 -27.04 -4.43 34.69
CA LYS A 651 -26.13 -3.63 33.84
C LYS A 651 -26.44 -2.13 33.90
N LEU A 652 -27.69 -1.75 34.11
CA LEU A 652 -28.13 -0.35 34.02
C LEU A 652 -28.13 0.36 35.38
N LYS A 653 -28.53 -0.35 36.45
CA LYS A 653 -28.72 0.23 37.78
C LYS A 653 -27.45 0.90 38.29
N GLY A 654 -27.49 2.23 38.47
CA GLY A 654 -26.35 3.03 38.93
C GLY A 654 -25.34 3.43 37.84
N ASN A 655 -25.42 2.88 36.63
CA ASN A 655 -24.60 3.30 35.47
C ASN A 655 -25.32 4.33 34.59
N VAL A 656 -26.64 4.42 34.71
CA VAL A 656 -27.48 5.49 34.13
C VAL A 656 -27.30 6.78 34.95
N ASN A 657 -27.03 7.88 34.27
CA ASN A 657 -26.93 9.22 34.84
C ASN A 657 -27.83 10.19 34.08
N PHE A 658 -28.25 11.25 34.75
CA PHE A 658 -28.87 12.42 34.12
C PHE A 658 -28.08 13.67 34.44
N ARG A 659 -28.19 14.66 33.55
CA ARG A 659 -27.56 15.97 33.66
C ARG A 659 -28.63 17.01 33.44
N VAL A 660 -28.88 17.83 34.45
CA VAL A 660 -29.58 19.11 34.27
C VAL A 660 -28.50 20.15 34.01
N TYR A 661 -28.65 20.93 32.95
CA TYR A 661 -27.64 21.91 32.56
C TYR A 661 -28.24 23.16 31.93
N MET A 662 -27.50 24.25 32.07
CA MET A 662 -27.88 25.58 31.64
C MET A 662 -26.69 26.24 30.96
N THR A 663 -26.86 26.74 29.73
CA THR A 663 -25.80 27.53 29.08
C THR A 663 -25.50 28.79 29.87
N LYS A 664 -24.25 29.25 29.88
CA LYS A 664 -23.85 30.55 30.43
C LYS A 664 -23.64 31.53 29.28
N ASN A 665 -24.34 32.67 29.34
CA ASN A 665 -24.21 33.77 28.37
C ASN A 665 -23.97 35.10 29.11
N LYS A 666 -22.75 35.32 29.61
CA LYS A 666 -22.38 36.52 30.37
C LYS A 666 -21.29 37.30 29.64
N ASN A 667 -21.60 38.53 29.23
CA ASN A 667 -20.65 39.49 28.63
C ASN A 667 -19.85 38.92 27.43
N GLY A 668 -20.47 38.06 26.62
CA GLY A 668 -19.81 37.40 25.47
C GLY A 668 -19.01 36.13 25.80
N SER A 669 -18.86 35.78 27.08
CA SER A 669 -18.34 34.48 27.50
C SER A 669 -19.40 33.39 27.30
N THR A 670 -19.03 32.33 26.59
CA THR A 670 -19.84 31.12 26.39
C THR A 670 -19.39 30.01 27.33
N GLY A 671 -20.33 29.21 27.82
CA GLY A 671 -20.06 28.04 28.64
C GLY A 671 -21.35 27.35 29.09
N THR A 672 -21.24 26.49 30.10
CA THR A 672 -22.35 25.73 30.69
C THR A 672 -22.16 25.62 32.20
N THR A 673 -23.22 25.69 32.98
CA THR A 673 -23.32 25.09 34.32
C THR A 673 -24.10 23.78 34.20
N GLN A 674 -23.73 22.78 34.97
CA GLN A 674 -24.33 21.45 34.91
C GLN A 674 -24.23 20.77 36.27
N ILE A 675 -25.17 19.88 36.56
CA ILE A 675 -25.08 18.98 37.70
C ILE A 675 -25.40 17.55 37.24
N ASP A 676 -24.49 16.63 37.58
CA ASP A 676 -24.55 15.21 37.23
C ASP A 676 -24.98 14.39 38.44
N ARG A 677 -25.88 13.44 38.21
CA ARG A 677 -26.48 12.63 39.26
C ARG A 677 -26.86 11.25 38.71
N SER A 678 -26.66 10.21 39.50
CA SER A 678 -26.92 8.83 39.08
C SER A 678 -28.35 8.38 39.37
N TYR A 679 -28.97 7.70 38.41
CA TYR A 679 -30.33 7.15 38.52
C TYR A 679 -30.30 5.78 39.22
N THR A 680 -30.26 5.80 40.55
CA THR A 680 -30.01 4.62 41.40
C THR A 680 -31.29 4.00 42.00
N ASN A 681 -32.32 4.81 42.20
CA ASN A 681 -33.64 4.47 42.76
C ASN A 681 -34.75 5.06 41.86
N LYS A 682 -36.04 4.83 42.18
CA LYS A 682 -37.18 5.56 41.57
C LYS A 682 -37.65 6.67 42.50
N PRO A 683 -36.93 7.81 42.62
CA PRO A 683 -37.40 8.93 43.42
C PRO A 683 -38.58 9.62 42.72
N ARG A 684 -39.50 10.17 43.52
CA ARG A 684 -40.72 10.85 43.03
C ARG A 684 -40.44 12.18 42.34
N SER A 685 -39.29 12.76 42.63
CA SER A 685 -38.72 13.95 42.00
C SER A 685 -37.22 13.90 42.15
N ILE A 686 -36.52 14.68 41.33
CA ILE A 686 -35.07 14.63 41.24
C ILE A 686 -34.52 16.05 41.27
N ASN A 687 -33.72 16.32 42.30
CA ASN A 687 -33.29 17.67 42.67
C ASN A 687 -32.05 18.10 41.87
N PHE A 688 -32.06 19.35 41.41
CA PHE A 688 -30.91 20.00 40.79
C PHE A 688 -30.67 21.39 41.38
N ALA A 689 -29.40 21.83 41.35
CA ALA A 689 -28.98 23.19 41.67
C ALA A 689 -27.93 23.62 40.64
N LEU A 690 -28.05 24.83 40.10
CA LEU A 690 -27.19 25.36 39.05
C LEU A 690 -26.85 26.84 39.31
N ASN A 691 -25.55 27.15 39.38
CA ASN A 691 -25.08 28.52 39.58
C ASN A 691 -25.02 29.35 38.29
N SER A 692 -24.91 30.68 38.44
CA SER A 692 -24.74 31.64 37.33
C SER A 692 -25.96 31.77 36.40
N THR A 693 -27.14 31.91 36.99
CA THR A 693 -28.41 32.18 36.29
C THR A 693 -28.43 33.60 35.72
N PHE A 694 -28.52 33.71 34.40
CA PHE A 694 -28.62 34.98 33.67
C PHE A 694 -29.69 34.90 32.57
N PRO A 695 -30.25 36.04 32.12
CA PRO A 695 -31.09 36.06 30.92
C PRO A 695 -30.35 35.53 29.69
N LYS A 696 -31.07 34.87 28.78
CA LYS A 696 -30.58 34.16 27.58
C LYS A 696 -29.75 32.90 27.85
N ASN A 697 -29.58 32.50 29.11
CA ASN A 697 -29.22 31.12 29.44
C ASN A 697 -30.35 30.18 28.99
N VAL A 698 -30.01 28.96 28.53
CA VAL A 698 -30.99 27.93 28.12
C VAL A 698 -30.80 26.67 28.94
N LEU A 699 -31.89 26.20 29.54
CA LEU A 699 -31.97 24.97 30.32
C LEU A 699 -32.28 23.75 29.43
N SER A 700 -31.71 22.60 29.77
CA SER A 700 -32.01 21.30 29.16
C SER A 700 -31.69 20.15 30.12
N VAL A 701 -32.23 18.97 29.80
CA VAL A 701 -31.99 17.71 30.52
C VAL A 701 -31.49 16.68 29.51
N SER A 702 -30.48 15.90 29.89
CA SER A 702 -30.02 14.72 29.15
C SER A 702 -29.90 13.51 30.07
N MET A 703 -30.00 12.30 29.49
CA MET A 703 -29.87 11.05 30.23
C MET A 703 -29.08 10.02 29.43
N TRP A 704 -28.02 9.47 30.01
CA TRP A 704 -27.10 8.56 29.33
C TRP A 704 -26.61 7.43 30.25
N ILE A 705 -26.16 6.34 29.64
CA ILE A 705 -25.32 5.35 30.31
C ILE A 705 -23.87 5.83 30.14
N ASN A 706 -23.19 6.03 31.27
CA ASN A 706 -21.81 6.51 31.31
C ASN A 706 -20.84 5.34 31.11
N ASN A 707 -19.79 5.52 30.30
CA ASN A 707 -18.77 4.49 30.05
C ASN A 707 -19.34 3.19 29.44
N ASP A 708 -20.25 3.29 28.46
CA ASP A 708 -20.70 2.19 27.59
C ASP A 708 -19.70 1.90 26.45
N THR A 709 -18.41 2.15 26.68
CA THR A 709 -17.30 1.79 25.79
C THR A 709 -17.44 0.34 25.34
N LYS A 710 -17.29 0.10 24.03
CA LYS A 710 -17.49 -1.22 23.37
C LYS A 710 -18.88 -1.86 23.57
N GLY A 711 -19.87 -1.11 24.07
CA GLY A 711 -21.24 -1.59 24.29
C GLY A 711 -21.44 -2.42 25.57
N ARG A 712 -20.58 -2.26 26.59
CA ARG A 712 -20.54 -3.15 27.77
C ARG A 712 -21.84 -3.25 28.57
N TYR A 713 -22.61 -2.17 28.62
CA TYR A 713 -23.89 -2.09 29.32
C TYR A 713 -25.07 -2.29 28.35
N THR A 714 -24.97 -1.77 27.13
CA THR A 714 -26.05 -1.84 26.11
C THR A 714 -26.16 -3.21 25.41
N GLN A 715 -25.06 -3.93 25.26
CA GLN A 715 -24.97 -5.22 24.55
C GLN A 715 -24.64 -6.39 25.49
N ASP A 716 -24.75 -7.62 24.99
CA ASP A 716 -24.41 -8.82 25.77
C ASP A 716 -22.91 -9.10 25.86
N GLN A 717 -22.12 -8.61 24.89
CA GLN A 717 -20.67 -8.80 24.79
C GLN A 717 -20.01 -7.50 24.32
N GLU A 718 -18.89 -7.12 24.95
CA GLU A 718 -18.06 -5.98 24.52
C GLU A 718 -17.45 -6.25 23.13
N ARG A 719 -17.47 -5.25 22.23
CA ARG A 719 -17.01 -5.35 20.83
C ARG A 719 -16.24 -4.08 20.42
N ASP A 720 -15.01 -4.21 19.95
CA ASP A 720 -14.11 -3.09 19.66
C ASP A 720 -14.64 -2.09 18.62
N TYR A 721 -15.47 -2.56 17.69
CA TYR A 721 -16.11 -1.72 16.66
C TYR A 721 -17.38 -1.01 17.12
N ILE A 722 -17.77 -1.13 18.40
CA ILE A 722 -18.84 -0.33 19.00
C ILE A 722 -18.21 0.94 19.55
N LEU A 723 -18.27 1.98 18.73
CA LEU A 723 -17.72 3.30 19.04
C LEU A 723 -18.56 4.04 20.09
N GLU A 724 -17.99 5.14 20.61
CA GLU A 724 -18.56 6.04 21.62
C GLU A 724 -18.68 5.44 23.04
N ASP A 725 -18.13 6.17 24.01
CA ASP A 725 -18.07 5.79 25.42
C ASP A 725 -19.37 6.11 26.18
N ASN A 726 -20.32 6.83 25.57
CA ASN A 726 -21.58 7.23 26.20
C ASN A 726 -22.78 6.85 25.33
N TYR A 727 -23.85 6.39 25.98
CA TYR A 727 -25.09 6.00 25.28
C TYR A 727 -26.28 6.84 25.76
N PHE A 728 -26.71 7.80 24.95
CA PHE A 728 -27.83 8.70 25.27
C PHE A 728 -29.18 8.04 24.98
N LEU A 729 -29.92 7.72 26.05
CA LEU A 729 -31.16 6.94 26.00
C LEU A 729 -32.30 7.65 25.26
N TYR A 730 -32.28 8.99 25.29
CA TYR A 730 -33.27 9.89 24.69
C TYR A 730 -32.57 11.03 23.95
N ARG A 731 -33.29 11.71 23.05
CA ARG A 731 -32.77 12.91 22.39
C ARG A 731 -32.77 14.11 23.32
N VAL A 732 -31.70 14.89 23.28
CA VAL A 732 -31.59 16.16 24.02
C VAL A 732 -32.43 17.23 23.33
N VAL A 733 -33.30 17.88 24.10
CA VAL A 733 -34.17 18.98 23.64
C VAL A 733 -33.87 20.22 24.48
N PRO A 734 -33.49 21.35 23.87
CA PRO A 734 -33.42 22.65 24.54
C PRO A 734 -34.81 23.01 25.05
N ASP A 735 -34.97 23.22 26.36
CA ASP A 735 -36.27 23.19 27.02
C ASP A 735 -36.84 24.61 27.19
N TYR A 736 -36.22 25.41 28.07
CA TYR A 736 -36.60 26.80 28.33
C TYR A 736 -35.41 27.75 28.17
N ILE A 737 -35.62 28.91 27.55
CA ILE A 737 -34.70 30.06 27.60
C ILE A 737 -35.15 31.01 28.73
N LEU A 738 -34.19 31.45 29.55
CA LEU A 738 -34.48 32.37 30.65
C LEU A 738 -34.59 33.81 30.17
N VAL A 739 -35.65 34.49 30.59
CA VAL A 739 -35.91 35.91 30.42
C VAL A 739 -36.05 36.53 31.81
N LYS A 740 -35.70 37.81 31.97
CA LYS A 740 -35.93 38.58 33.20
C LYS A 740 -36.65 39.88 32.85
N GLU A 741 -37.74 40.17 33.54
CA GLU A 741 -38.50 41.42 33.41
C GLU A 741 -38.61 42.07 34.79
N GLY A 742 -38.05 43.28 34.93
CA GLY A 742 -37.81 43.87 36.26
C GLY A 742 -36.91 42.96 37.09
N ASP A 743 -37.44 42.43 38.20
CA ASP A 743 -36.78 41.44 39.06
C ASP A 743 -37.31 40.01 38.95
N GLU A 744 -38.35 39.79 38.12
CA GLU A 744 -38.95 38.48 37.94
C GLU A 744 -38.28 37.70 36.79
N TYR A 745 -38.15 36.37 36.96
CA TYR A 745 -37.58 35.48 35.97
C TYR A 745 -38.65 34.59 35.33
N PHE A 746 -38.51 34.34 34.03
CA PHE A 746 -39.43 33.55 33.22
C PHE A 746 -38.66 32.55 32.36
N GLY A 747 -39.15 31.31 32.29
CA GLY A 747 -38.74 30.32 31.31
C GLY A 747 -39.70 30.39 30.12
N VAL A 748 -39.18 30.82 28.97
CA VAL A 748 -39.93 30.78 27.70
C VAL A 748 -39.55 29.49 26.97
N LYS A 749 -40.51 28.68 26.55
CA LYS A 749 -40.22 27.40 25.88
C LYS A 749 -39.50 27.64 24.57
N VAL A 750 -38.35 26.97 24.35
CA VAL A 750 -37.44 27.31 23.22
C VAL A 750 -38.11 27.15 21.86
N PHE A 751 -39.06 26.22 21.72
CA PHE A 751 -39.79 25.93 20.48
C PHE A 751 -41.24 26.44 20.48
N ASP A 752 -41.77 26.93 21.61
CA ASP A 752 -43.11 27.51 21.69
C ASP A 752 -43.08 28.76 22.56
N ASN A 753 -42.78 29.90 21.94
CA ASN A 753 -42.59 31.16 22.65
C ASN A 753 -43.89 31.73 23.26
N THR A 754 -45.02 31.01 23.14
CA THR A 754 -46.28 31.31 23.84
C THR A 754 -46.43 30.56 25.16
N ASP A 755 -45.67 29.47 25.35
CA ASP A 755 -45.51 28.76 26.62
C ASP A 755 -44.47 29.50 27.47
N ILE A 756 -44.97 30.40 28.33
CA ILE A 756 -44.19 31.25 29.23
C ILE A 756 -44.52 30.87 30.67
N TRP A 757 -43.51 30.35 31.37
CA TRP A 757 -43.61 29.94 32.75
C TRP A 757 -42.84 30.92 33.64
N LYS A 758 -43.53 31.57 34.58
CA LYS A 758 -42.90 32.39 35.62
C LYS A 758 -42.21 31.47 36.63
N LEU A 759 -40.90 31.64 36.83
CA LEU A 759 -40.16 30.91 37.86
C LEU A 759 -40.50 31.52 39.23
N GLU A 760 -40.62 30.67 40.23
CA GLU A 760 -40.77 31.10 41.61
C GLU A 760 -39.45 31.67 42.14
N THR A 761 -39.50 32.46 43.22
CA THR A 761 -38.31 32.94 43.94
C THR A 761 -38.30 32.39 45.35
N GLY A 762 -37.15 31.90 45.80
CA GLY A 762 -37.03 31.23 47.09
C GLY A 762 -35.60 30.83 47.42
N GLU A 763 -35.31 30.70 48.72
CA GLU A 763 -34.03 30.23 49.21
C GLU A 763 -33.81 28.76 48.83
N MET A 764 -32.61 28.46 48.34
CA MET A 764 -32.21 27.13 47.91
C MET A 764 -31.99 26.23 49.13
N PRO A 765 -32.55 25.00 49.15
CA PRO A 765 -32.31 24.07 50.24
C PRO A 765 -30.81 23.78 50.40
N VAL A 766 -30.34 23.80 51.65
CA VAL A 766 -28.91 23.75 52.01
C VAL A 766 -28.26 22.44 51.54
N ASP A 767 -29.04 21.36 51.49
CA ASP A 767 -28.66 20.00 51.10
C ASP A 767 -28.60 19.77 49.57
N TRP A 768 -28.88 20.78 48.73
CA TRP A 768 -28.95 20.61 47.27
C TRP A 768 -27.68 21.04 46.52
N LEU A 769 -26.69 21.60 47.23
CA LEU A 769 -25.42 22.09 46.67
C LEU A 769 -24.31 21.03 46.56
N ASP A 770 -24.40 19.94 47.32
CA ASP A 770 -23.46 18.79 47.30
C ASP A 770 -23.80 17.81 46.15
#